data_AF-A0A846H881-F1
#
_entry.id   AF-A0A846H881-F1
#
_cell.length_a   1.000
_cell.length_b   1.000
_cell.length_c   1.000
_cell.angle_alpha   90.00
_cell.angle_beta   90.00
_cell.angle_gamma   90.00
#
_symmetry.space_group_name_H-M   'P 1'
#
loop_
_entity.id
_entity.type
_entity.pdbx_description
1 polymer ?
#
loop_
_entity_poly.entity_id
_entity_poly.type
_entity_poly.pdbx_seq_one_letter_code
_entity_poly.pdbx_strand_id
1 'polypeptide(L)'
;MSKGGRLIASGPVGTLSAPGVRQLLQTLLGGYWGFSLNDAQQLQPAKNNLQNWANQNGLFGKVRGGVVVADNANSEAAAVWNSKDNPAAVVATERSTFFGWRWGVDTASSPELDTAWLKAAVNRHVKESANTSNKVEGGSPNCSTSVALASPTPVRTGESQIKPQRAGESQIKPQRAGESRPYTSFPAPLTATAPQSRPIPNVKPPKSEEAIDQLEQAVRLDVVPNSNAPISSSDAIALQQELQNLIGRVDSANLTANAIDNNPQIVKQAQPTQVASTRPGALVSTTNQAREIAKNLPQLIAQQKYAEARQQWIQAKANLWQQFPVDRQLAQPEIRAVWLDRGTIVRARNEQGLAEILDRLSKAGINTIFFETVNASYTIYPSQVAPQQNPLTRGWDPLAAAVKLAHERNMELHAWVWTFAAGNQRHNEIINAPANYPGPVLAAHPDWANYDNRGNMIPAGQTKPFFDQANPEVRQYLLRLYEEIVTRYDVDGLQLDYIRYPFQDPAAGRIYGYGKAARAQFQQLNGVDPISISPSQRDLWQKWTEFRTQQVDSFVAQASQQLRQKRPNLIVSVAVFPLPEQERIQKIQQHWEVWARQGDIDLIVPMTYALDTPRFQRLAQPWIASTKLGATLLVPGIRLLSLPVIGAFDQIQVIRDLPVSGYALFAAENLTNELQKVFGNTQGNIRQGEIIPHRQPFKTAAVRYTALQREWKFVLQNDQLRLPQTTLSTFNSQTEVLQNALDQLSAAPSTSKLIAARATLTRFQSQFRTWMRQENIDNPYQVRAWENRLATIERLLRYGERVQLRR
;
A
#
# COMPACT_ATOMS: atom_id res chain seq x y z
N MET A 1 -8.09 30.14 -1.83
CA MET A 1 -8.17 30.71 -0.46
C MET A 1 -7.48 32.08 -0.40
N SER A 2 -7.91 33.07 -1.19
CA SER A 2 -7.21 34.37 -1.33
C SER A 2 -7.78 35.52 -0.49
N LYS A 3 -8.74 35.24 0.41
CA LYS A 3 -9.45 36.28 1.17
C LYS A 3 -8.95 36.51 2.61
N GLY A 4 -7.99 35.74 3.12
CA GLY A 4 -7.32 35.95 4.41
C GLY A 4 -8.21 35.90 5.67
N GLY A 5 -7.78 35.16 6.70
CA GLY A 5 -8.44 35.13 8.01
C GLY A 5 -7.49 34.61 9.09
N ARG A 6 -7.84 34.82 10.37
CA ARG A 6 -7.13 34.24 11.52
C ARG A 6 -7.90 33.03 12.04
N LEU A 7 -7.19 32.02 12.51
CA LEU A 7 -7.76 30.71 12.83
C LEU A 7 -7.53 30.34 14.30
N ILE A 8 -8.59 29.90 14.98
CA ILE A 8 -8.48 29.25 16.28
C ILE A 8 -8.89 27.80 16.09
N ALA A 9 -8.02 26.87 16.47
CA ALA A 9 -8.22 25.44 16.34
C ALA A 9 -8.03 24.73 17.68
N SER A 10 -8.66 23.58 17.85
CA SER A 10 -8.64 22.83 19.11
C SER A 10 -8.78 21.33 18.87
N GLY A 11 -8.04 20.53 19.63
CA GLY A 11 -8.11 19.07 19.63
C GLY A 11 -7.28 18.42 18.53
N PRO A 12 -7.48 17.13 18.22
CA PRO A 12 -6.67 16.38 17.26
C PRO A 12 -6.98 16.72 15.78
N VAL A 13 -6.94 18.01 15.44
CA VAL A 13 -7.24 18.56 14.11
C VAL A 13 -6.29 17.97 13.07
N GLY A 14 -6.84 17.48 11.94
CA GLY A 14 -6.05 16.96 10.82
C GLY A 14 -5.55 15.52 10.97
N THR A 15 -5.72 14.88 12.14
CA THR A 15 -5.22 13.51 12.39
C THR A 15 -5.86 12.46 11.48
N LEU A 16 -7.14 12.62 11.16
CA LEU A 16 -7.89 11.73 10.26
C LEU A 16 -7.93 12.23 8.80
N SER A 17 -7.28 13.36 8.50
CA SER A 17 -7.26 13.94 7.16
C SER A 17 -6.24 13.25 6.24
N ALA A 18 -6.52 13.23 4.94
CA ALA A 18 -5.59 12.74 3.91
C ALA A 18 -4.24 13.50 3.97
N PRO A 19 -3.10 12.89 3.59
CA PRO A 19 -1.76 13.47 3.79
C PRO A 19 -1.58 14.90 3.26
N GLY A 20 -2.10 15.21 2.06
CA GLY A 20 -2.04 16.57 1.52
C GLY A 20 -2.88 17.58 2.31
N VAL A 21 -4.04 17.17 2.80
CA VAL A 21 -4.89 18.00 3.68
C VAL A 21 -4.23 18.16 5.05
N ARG A 22 -3.62 17.09 5.57
CA ARG A 22 -2.86 17.10 6.81
C ARG A 22 -1.71 18.11 6.70
N GLN A 23 -0.84 18.01 5.70
CA GLN A 23 0.27 18.94 5.50
C GLN A 23 -0.21 20.40 5.37
N LEU A 24 -1.29 20.65 4.62
CA LEU A 24 -1.89 21.98 4.52
C LEU A 24 -2.39 22.49 5.87
N LEU A 25 -3.01 21.63 6.68
CA LEU A 25 -3.45 21.97 8.03
C LEU A 25 -2.25 22.23 8.96
N GLN A 26 -1.17 21.46 8.87
CA GLN A 26 0.05 21.68 9.67
C GLN A 26 0.65 23.06 9.36
N THR A 27 0.80 23.37 8.07
CA THR A 27 1.28 24.69 7.61
C THR A 27 0.34 25.81 8.03
N LEU A 28 -0.98 25.61 7.92
CA LEU A 28 -1.98 26.62 8.28
C LEU A 28 -2.04 26.89 9.79
N LEU A 29 -1.86 25.85 10.60
CA LEU A 29 -1.97 25.92 12.06
C LEU A 29 -0.65 26.28 12.75
N GLY A 30 0.50 26.13 12.05
CA GLY A 30 1.83 26.26 12.64
C GLY A 30 2.26 25.05 13.46
N GLY A 31 1.47 23.98 13.45
CA GLY A 31 1.72 22.82 14.27
C GLY A 31 0.71 21.72 14.03
N TYR A 32 0.96 20.58 14.67
CA TYR A 32 0.14 19.39 14.51
C TYR A 32 -0.04 18.65 15.82
N TRP A 33 -1.11 17.86 15.89
CA TRP A 33 -1.34 17.02 17.05
C TRP A 33 -0.30 15.87 17.08
N GLY A 34 0.57 15.88 18.08
CA GLY A 34 1.59 14.85 18.26
C GLY A 34 1.00 13.58 18.85
N PHE A 35 0.61 13.64 20.12
CA PHE A 35 0.02 12.50 20.84
C PHE A 35 -0.86 12.97 22.00
N SER A 36 -1.84 12.16 22.38
CA SER A 36 -2.71 12.44 23.54
C SER A 36 -2.03 12.08 24.85
N LEU A 37 -2.31 12.85 25.90
CA LEU A 37 -1.89 12.54 27.26
C LEU A 37 -2.91 11.57 27.89
N ASN A 38 -2.42 10.64 28.72
CA ASN A 38 -3.26 9.61 29.34
C ASN A 38 -4.20 10.21 30.41
N ASP A 39 -3.69 11.19 31.15
CA ASP A 39 -4.36 11.85 32.28
C ASP A 39 -4.47 13.36 32.09
N ALA A 40 -5.35 14.00 32.85
CA ALA A 40 -5.43 15.46 32.90
C ALA A 40 -4.15 16.03 33.51
N GLN A 41 -3.54 16.99 32.82
CA GLN A 41 -2.28 17.62 33.22
C GLN A 41 -2.49 19.10 33.50
N GLN A 42 -1.64 19.67 34.36
CA GLN A 42 -1.67 21.09 34.66
C GLN A 42 -1.05 21.89 33.50
N LEU A 43 -1.77 22.90 33.00
CA LEU A 43 -1.22 23.88 32.08
C LEU A 43 -0.27 24.84 32.81
N GLN A 44 0.86 25.12 32.19
CA GLN A 44 1.86 26.06 32.68
C GLN A 44 2.22 27.11 31.63
N PRO A 45 2.67 28.28 32.08
CA PRO A 45 3.18 29.30 31.20
C PRO A 45 4.46 28.82 30.46
N ALA A 46 4.54 29.07 29.15
CA ALA A 46 5.79 28.90 28.42
C ALA A 46 6.81 29.97 28.86
N LYS A 47 8.11 29.63 28.88
CA LYS A 47 9.17 30.49 29.46
C LYS A 47 9.37 31.83 28.73
N ASN A 48 8.85 31.99 27.52
CA ASN A 48 8.96 33.21 26.71
C ASN A 48 7.55 33.64 26.22
N ASN A 49 7.22 34.94 26.30
CA ASN A 49 6.10 35.62 25.60
C ASN A 49 4.64 35.57 26.14
N LEU A 50 4.39 35.24 27.41
CA LEU A 50 3.01 35.28 27.94
C LEU A 50 2.46 36.64 28.36
N GLN A 51 3.28 37.69 28.44
CA GLN A 51 2.80 39.01 28.91
C GLN A 51 1.88 39.73 27.90
N ASN A 52 1.83 39.28 26.64
CA ASN A 52 1.07 39.95 25.57
C ASN A 52 -0.32 39.33 25.28
N TRP A 53 -0.68 38.19 25.91
CA TRP A 53 -1.86 37.39 25.55
C TRP A 53 -3.14 37.68 26.40
N ALA A 54 -3.17 38.80 27.13
CA ALA A 54 -4.18 39.21 28.13
C ALA A 54 -3.98 38.63 29.54
N ASN A 55 -4.77 39.13 30.51
CA ASN A 55 -4.59 38.93 31.95
C ASN A 55 -4.48 37.44 32.30
N GLN A 56 -3.40 37.04 32.98
CA GLN A 56 -3.02 35.63 33.17
C GLN A 56 -3.90 34.87 34.17
N ASN A 57 -4.73 35.58 34.94
CA ASN A 57 -5.65 34.99 35.89
C ASN A 57 -6.75 34.20 35.16
N GLY A 58 -6.75 32.87 35.36
CA GLY A 58 -7.75 31.95 34.81
C GLY A 58 -7.34 31.18 33.54
N LEU A 59 -6.16 31.45 32.97
CA LEU A 59 -5.65 30.70 31.81
C LEU A 59 -5.03 29.33 32.18
N PHE A 60 -4.68 29.13 33.45
CA PHE A 60 -3.93 27.94 33.86
C PHE A 60 -4.76 27.08 34.81
N GLY A 61 -4.92 25.81 34.46
CA GLY A 61 -5.72 24.83 35.18
C GLY A 61 -5.41 23.41 34.71
N LYS A 62 -6.04 22.40 35.32
CA LYS A 62 -5.94 21.02 34.87
C LYS A 62 -6.81 20.80 33.63
N VAL A 63 -6.22 20.24 32.58
CA VAL A 63 -6.87 19.98 31.29
C VAL A 63 -6.48 18.59 30.80
N ARG A 64 -7.45 17.86 30.24
CA ARG A 64 -7.20 16.62 29.51
C ARG A 64 -6.97 16.94 28.04
N GLY A 65 -5.75 16.66 27.58
CA GLY A 65 -5.31 17.10 26.25
C GLY A 65 -4.24 16.20 25.64
N GLY A 66 -3.51 16.74 24.68
CA GLY A 66 -2.40 16.15 23.97
C GLY A 66 -1.36 17.20 23.61
N VAL A 67 -0.18 16.73 23.24
CA VAL A 67 0.94 17.56 22.82
C VAL A 67 0.70 18.09 21.42
N VAL A 68 0.86 19.39 21.23
CA VAL A 68 0.89 20.04 19.91
C VAL A 68 2.36 20.28 19.55
N VAL A 69 2.80 19.75 18.43
CA VAL A 69 4.17 19.90 17.94
C VAL A 69 4.22 21.04 16.95
N ALA A 70 5.09 22.02 17.20
CA ALA A 70 5.32 23.14 16.29
C ALA A 70 5.98 22.66 14.99
N ASP A 71 5.51 23.15 13.85
CA ASP A 71 5.91 22.68 12.51
C ASP A 71 6.96 23.59 11.84
N ASN A 72 7.15 24.81 12.34
CA ASN A 72 8.09 25.77 11.74
C ASN A 72 8.63 26.78 12.76
N ALA A 73 9.66 27.54 12.35
CA ALA A 73 10.33 28.53 13.18
C ALA A 73 9.45 29.73 13.60
N ASN A 74 8.29 29.92 12.97
CA ASN A 74 7.34 31.00 13.28
C ASN A 74 6.22 30.54 14.23
N SER A 75 6.37 29.36 14.81
CA SER A 75 5.37 28.73 15.68
C SER A 75 5.90 28.65 17.10
N GLU A 76 5.29 29.41 17.99
CA GLU A 76 5.72 29.55 19.38
C GLU A 76 4.77 28.80 20.32
N ALA A 77 5.33 28.15 21.35
CA ALA A 77 4.53 27.58 22.42
C ALA A 77 4.04 28.70 23.35
N ALA A 78 2.72 28.89 23.43
CA ALA A 78 2.11 29.87 24.34
C ALA A 78 1.83 29.29 25.73
N ALA A 79 1.63 27.97 25.82
CA ALA A 79 1.54 27.24 27.08
C ALA A 79 2.10 25.82 26.90
N VAL A 80 2.54 25.23 28.01
CA VAL A 80 3.16 23.91 28.05
C VAL A 80 2.47 23.02 29.08
N TRP A 81 2.59 21.71 28.92
CA TRP A 81 2.15 20.75 29.92
C TRP A 81 3.17 20.63 31.04
N ASN A 82 2.71 20.59 32.29
CA ASN A 82 3.55 20.29 33.47
C ASN A 82 3.95 18.79 33.48
N SER A 83 4.82 18.42 32.55
CA SER A 83 5.33 17.06 32.38
C SER A 83 6.79 17.12 31.98
N LYS A 84 7.46 15.96 31.98
CA LYS A 84 8.87 15.87 31.59
C LYS A 84 9.05 16.54 30.21
N ASP A 85 10.03 17.43 30.12
CA ASP A 85 10.38 18.21 28.92
C ASP A 85 9.43 19.36 28.54
N ASN A 86 8.41 19.66 29.35
CA ASN A 86 7.45 20.78 29.16
C ASN A 86 6.94 20.90 27.71
N PRO A 87 6.36 19.83 27.13
CA PRO A 87 5.90 19.85 25.76
C PRO A 87 4.76 20.86 25.56
N ALA A 88 4.67 21.41 24.35
CA ALA A 88 3.69 22.46 24.06
C ALA A 88 2.24 21.95 24.16
N ALA A 89 1.44 22.71 24.91
CA ALA A 89 0.01 22.54 25.07
C ALA A 89 -0.79 23.50 24.19
N VAL A 90 -0.21 24.67 23.88
CA VAL A 90 -0.78 25.64 22.94
C VAL A 90 0.34 26.11 22.02
N VAL A 91 0.13 25.98 20.71
CA VAL A 91 1.04 26.52 19.69
C VAL A 91 0.36 27.66 18.97
N ALA A 92 1.11 28.72 18.72
CA ALA A 92 0.62 29.94 18.13
C ALA A 92 1.52 30.46 17.02
N THR A 93 0.90 31.08 16.02
CA THR A 93 1.59 31.87 14.99
C THR A 93 1.03 33.29 14.97
N GLU A 94 1.41 34.11 13.99
CA GLU A 94 0.75 35.39 13.70
C GLU A 94 -0.72 35.22 13.29
N ARG A 95 -1.09 34.07 12.71
CA ARG A 95 -2.41 33.86 12.09
C ARG A 95 -3.23 32.72 12.71
N SER A 96 -2.65 31.93 13.59
CA SER A 96 -3.31 30.80 14.21
C SER A 96 -3.05 30.71 15.71
N THR A 97 -4.03 30.17 16.44
CA THR A 97 -3.85 29.65 17.79
C THR A 97 -4.39 28.21 17.81
N PHE A 98 -3.57 27.26 18.24
CA PHE A 98 -3.90 25.84 18.26
C PHE A 98 -3.82 25.26 19.67
N PHE A 99 -4.97 24.87 20.22
CA PHE A 99 -5.12 24.29 21.55
C PHE A 99 -4.99 22.77 21.55
N GLY A 100 -4.13 22.26 22.43
CA GLY A 100 -3.87 20.84 22.68
C GLY A 100 -4.96 20.13 23.46
N TRP A 101 -6.21 20.62 23.49
CA TRP A 101 -7.35 19.93 24.10
C TRP A 101 -8.59 20.20 23.29
N ARG A 102 -9.66 19.42 23.54
CA ARG A 102 -10.95 19.58 22.87
C ARG A 102 -11.78 20.62 23.60
N TRP A 103 -12.08 21.71 22.91
CA TRP A 103 -12.86 22.83 23.40
C TRP A 103 -14.32 22.46 23.61
N GLY A 104 -14.90 22.81 24.76
CA GLY A 104 -16.35 22.76 24.98
C GLY A 104 -16.96 21.35 24.95
N VAL A 105 -16.15 20.31 25.13
CA VAL A 105 -16.61 18.91 25.19
C VAL A 105 -16.33 18.31 26.57
N ASP A 106 -17.37 17.73 27.18
CA ASP A 106 -17.40 16.76 28.29
C ASP A 106 -16.08 16.57 29.04
N THR A 107 -15.79 17.46 30.00
CA THR A 107 -14.74 17.30 31.03
C THR A 107 -13.28 17.46 30.57
N ALA A 108 -13.02 17.88 29.33
CA ALA A 108 -11.64 18.14 28.89
C ALA A 108 -11.01 19.33 29.65
N SER A 109 -11.78 20.38 29.91
CA SER A 109 -11.41 21.60 30.64
C SER A 109 -12.65 22.19 31.32
N SER A 110 -12.44 23.12 32.26
CA SER A 110 -13.58 23.85 32.85
C SER A 110 -14.07 24.93 31.87
N PRO A 111 -15.37 25.26 31.87
CA PRO A 111 -15.93 26.34 31.03
C PRO A 111 -15.24 27.68 31.25
N GLU A 112 -14.78 27.96 32.47
CA GLU A 112 -14.05 29.19 32.83
C GLU A 112 -12.69 29.24 32.15
N LEU A 113 -11.97 28.12 32.13
CA LEU A 113 -10.66 28.00 31.49
C LEU A 113 -10.76 28.12 29.97
N ASP A 114 -11.73 27.46 29.35
CA ASP A 114 -12.02 27.60 27.92
C ASP A 114 -12.38 29.06 27.60
N THR A 115 -13.28 29.67 28.38
CA THR A 115 -13.67 31.08 28.18
C THR A 115 -12.47 32.03 28.30
N ALA A 116 -11.57 31.78 29.26
CA ALA A 116 -10.36 32.58 29.44
C ALA A 116 -9.41 32.46 28.24
N TRP A 117 -9.13 31.24 27.76
CA TRP A 117 -8.29 31.02 26.58
C TRP A 117 -8.89 31.61 25.30
N LEU A 118 -10.23 31.69 25.20
CA LEU A 118 -10.89 32.24 24.01
C LEU A 118 -10.64 33.72 23.95
N LYS A 119 -10.91 34.39 25.09
CA LYS A 119 -10.73 35.82 25.25
C LYS A 119 -9.26 36.18 24.99
N ALA A 120 -8.31 35.38 25.48
CA ALA A 120 -6.89 35.55 25.20
C ALA A 120 -6.56 35.45 23.70
N ALA A 121 -6.97 34.37 23.03
CA ALA A 121 -6.71 34.16 21.61
C ALA A 121 -7.39 35.21 20.70
N VAL A 122 -8.63 35.59 21.01
CA VAL A 122 -9.36 36.63 20.28
C VAL A 122 -8.71 38.00 20.51
N ASN A 123 -8.38 38.37 21.76
CA ASN A 123 -7.75 39.65 22.06
C ASN A 123 -6.37 39.82 21.42
N ARG A 124 -5.58 38.75 21.36
CA ARG A 124 -4.29 38.73 20.63
C ARG A 124 -4.47 39.23 19.21
N HIS A 125 -5.47 38.69 18.52
CA HIS A 125 -5.76 39.05 17.15
C HIS A 125 -6.38 40.46 17.04
N VAL A 126 -7.36 40.81 17.88
CA VAL A 126 -8.06 42.10 17.79
C VAL A 126 -7.16 43.30 18.16
N LYS A 127 -6.21 43.15 19.10
CA LYS A 127 -5.26 44.22 19.46
C LYS A 127 -4.19 44.47 18.39
N GLU A 128 -3.76 43.44 17.67
CA GLU A 128 -2.81 43.59 16.55
C GLU A 128 -3.39 44.35 15.34
N SER A 129 -4.71 44.32 15.13
CA SER A 129 -5.34 45.05 14.01
C SER A 129 -5.37 46.57 14.15
N ALA A 130 -4.97 47.13 15.30
CA ALA A 130 -4.89 48.57 15.49
C ALA A 130 -3.65 49.22 14.83
N ASN A 131 -2.63 48.45 14.42
CA ASN A 131 -1.32 48.97 14.02
C ASN A 131 -0.85 48.63 12.58
N THR A 132 -1.72 48.16 11.68
CA THR A 132 -1.30 47.89 10.28
C THR A 132 -2.31 48.39 9.26
N SER A 133 -2.15 49.64 8.83
CA SER A 133 -2.79 50.18 7.63
C SER A 133 -1.88 49.98 6.41
N ASN A 134 -1.80 48.75 5.88
CA ASN A 134 -1.22 48.54 4.56
C ASN A 134 -2.36 48.30 3.56
N LYS A 135 -2.61 49.30 2.70
CA LYS A 135 -3.44 49.16 1.50
C LYS A 135 -2.84 48.09 0.61
N VAL A 136 -3.66 47.11 0.21
CA VAL A 136 -3.32 46.13 -0.81
C VAL A 136 -3.73 46.69 -2.18
N GLU A 137 -2.78 46.76 -3.11
CA GLU A 137 -3.01 47.14 -4.51
C GLU A 137 -3.95 46.15 -5.21
N GLY A 138 -4.94 46.68 -5.96
CA GLY A 138 -5.83 45.88 -6.82
C GLY A 138 -7.27 45.63 -6.34
N GLY A 139 -7.79 46.39 -5.36
CA GLY A 139 -9.16 46.24 -4.86
C GLY A 139 -10.22 47.04 -5.64
N SER A 140 -11.39 46.43 -5.88
CA SER A 140 -12.56 47.07 -6.52
C SER A 140 -13.24 48.12 -5.62
N PRO A 141 -13.77 49.25 -6.14
CA PRO A 141 -14.21 50.40 -5.32
C PRO A 141 -15.49 50.20 -4.50
N ASN A 142 -16.24 49.10 -4.69
CA ASN A 142 -17.64 49.01 -4.26
C ASN A 142 -17.90 48.05 -3.08
N CYS A 143 -16.95 47.88 -2.16
CA CYS A 143 -17.18 47.08 -0.94
C CYS A 143 -16.89 47.89 0.31
N SER A 144 -17.95 48.42 0.92
CA SER A 144 -17.96 48.94 2.29
C SER A 144 -18.86 48.05 3.15
N THR A 145 -18.33 47.49 4.23
CA THR A 145 -19.13 46.92 5.34
C THR A 145 -18.73 47.63 6.63
N SER A 146 -19.49 48.64 7.00
CA SER A 146 -19.53 49.18 8.36
C SER A 146 -20.48 48.33 9.19
N VAL A 147 -20.05 47.91 10.38
CA VAL A 147 -20.95 47.38 11.41
C VAL A 147 -21.42 48.56 12.25
N ALA A 148 -22.71 48.87 12.17
CA ALA A 148 -23.36 49.90 12.96
C ALA A 148 -23.59 49.42 14.40
N LEU A 149 -23.16 50.21 15.38
CA LEU A 149 -23.67 50.14 16.76
C LEU A 149 -25.05 50.80 16.79
N ALA A 150 -26.04 50.10 17.32
CA ALA A 150 -27.40 50.61 17.47
C ALA A 150 -27.48 51.68 18.57
N SER A 151 -28.08 52.81 18.26
CA SER A 151 -28.74 53.75 19.18
C SER A 151 -29.76 54.61 18.39
N PRO A 152 -30.78 55.20 19.03
CA PRO A 152 -32.12 55.38 18.44
C PRO A 152 -32.26 56.57 17.46
N THR A 153 -33.24 56.43 16.56
CA THR A 153 -33.83 57.32 15.52
C THR A 153 -34.10 58.77 15.98
N PRO A 154 -34.43 59.78 15.11
CA PRO A 154 -34.82 59.77 13.67
C PRO A 154 -34.09 60.83 12.78
N VAL A 155 -34.17 60.85 11.43
CA VAL A 155 -35.18 61.51 10.58
C VAL A 155 -34.78 61.38 9.08
N ARG A 156 -35.79 61.17 8.20
CA ARG A 156 -35.99 61.47 6.74
C ARG A 156 -34.84 62.10 5.92
N THR A 157 -34.64 61.87 4.59
CA THR A 157 -35.56 61.89 3.42
C THR A 157 -34.82 61.46 2.12
N GLY A 158 -35.57 60.91 1.13
CA GLY A 158 -35.35 61.07 -0.33
C GLY A 158 -34.46 60.01 -1.03
N GLU A 159 -35.00 59.08 -1.83
CA GLU A 159 -35.26 59.18 -3.30
C GLU A 159 -33.97 59.10 -4.16
N SER A 160 -33.84 58.41 -5.31
CA SER A 160 -34.64 57.42 -6.05
C SER A 160 -33.81 56.99 -7.31
N GLN A 161 -34.11 55.82 -7.89
CA GLN A 161 -33.93 55.41 -9.32
C GLN A 161 -32.50 55.12 -9.86
N ILE A 162 -32.10 53.93 -10.39
CA ILE A 162 -32.63 53.01 -11.45
C ILE A 162 -32.69 53.76 -12.81
N LYS A 163 -31.88 53.54 -13.86
CA LYS A 163 -31.63 52.35 -14.72
C LYS A 163 -30.72 52.74 -15.95
N PRO A 164 -30.51 51.93 -17.03
CA PRO A 164 -29.16 51.59 -17.53
C PRO A 164 -28.95 51.86 -19.05
N GLN A 165 -27.88 51.26 -19.61
CA GLN A 165 -27.70 50.67 -20.95
C GLN A 165 -26.64 51.23 -21.94
N ARG A 166 -25.85 50.25 -22.42
CA ARG A 166 -25.40 49.93 -23.80
C ARG A 166 -24.14 50.57 -24.43
N ALA A 167 -23.23 49.64 -24.77
CA ALA A 167 -22.63 49.31 -26.08
C ALA A 167 -21.71 50.30 -26.81
N GLY A 168 -20.57 49.76 -27.27
CA GLY A 168 -19.70 50.36 -28.30
C GLY A 168 -18.55 49.42 -28.68
N GLU A 169 -18.51 49.01 -29.95
CA GLU A 169 -17.51 48.18 -30.63
C GLU A 169 -16.23 48.98 -30.99
N SER A 170 -15.11 48.29 -31.28
CA SER A 170 -14.35 48.47 -32.55
C SER A 170 -13.05 47.64 -32.66
N GLN A 171 -13.04 46.78 -33.68
CA GLN A 171 -12.07 46.60 -34.78
C GLN A 171 -10.59 46.16 -34.60
N ILE A 172 -10.15 45.48 -35.66
CA ILE A 172 -9.01 44.57 -35.89
C ILE A 172 -8.12 45.16 -37.01
N LYS A 173 -6.78 44.94 -37.00
CA LYS A 173 -5.98 44.30 -38.11
C LYS A 173 -4.43 44.44 -37.99
N PRO A 174 -3.65 43.59 -38.70
CA PRO A 174 -2.38 42.98 -38.24
C PRO A 174 -1.16 43.25 -39.18
N GLN A 175 0.01 42.65 -38.91
CA GLN A 175 1.09 42.49 -39.91
C GLN A 175 1.98 41.22 -39.73
N ARG A 176 2.66 40.84 -40.83
CA ARG A 176 3.11 39.52 -41.30
C ARG A 176 4.61 39.18 -41.07
N ALA A 177 4.95 37.94 -41.46
CA ALA A 177 6.18 37.15 -41.29
C ALA A 177 7.30 37.27 -42.38
N GLY A 178 8.44 36.59 -42.12
CA GLY A 178 9.53 36.13 -43.03
C GLY A 178 10.92 36.71 -42.69
N GLU A 179 12.10 36.08 -42.81
CA GLU A 179 12.56 34.72 -43.16
C GLU A 179 14.10 34.63 -42.94
N SER A 180 14.66 33.40 -42.90
CA SER A 180 16.05 32.97 -43.26
C SER A 180 17.26 33.01 -42.28
N ARG A 181 18.03 31.91 -42.29
CA ARG A 181 19.35 31.62 -41.65
C ARG A 181 20.50 31.82 -42.65
N PRO A 182 21.77 31.93 -42.18
CA PRO A 182 22.75 30.90 -42.57
C PRO A 182 23.74 30.45 -41.46
N TYR A 183 24.41 29.31 -41.72
CA TYR A 183 25.42 28.60 -40.92
C TYR A 183 26.79 29.31 -40.85
N THR A 184 27.55 29.15 -39.75
CA THR A 184 29.00 28.76 -39.76
C THR A 184 29.63 28.56 -38.36
N SER A 185 30.50 27.54 -38.30
CA SER A 185 31.64 27.28 -37.38
C SER A 185 31.43 26.73 -35.95
N PHE A 186 32.14 25.62 -35.68
CA PHE A 186 32.33 24.96 -34.38
C PHE A 186 33.49 25.61 -33.59
N PRO A 187 33.41 25.62 -32.25
CA PRO A 187 34.58 25.54 -31.39
C PRO A 187 34.61 24.27 -30.51
N ALA A 188 35.82 23.87 -30.13
CA ALA A 188 36.21 22.68 -29.37
C ALA A 188 35.81 22.74 -27.85
N PRO A 189 35.97 21.64 -27.09
CA PRO A 189 35.08 21.25 -26.01
C PRO A 189 35.29 22.03 -24.70
N LEU A 190 34.19 22.59 -24.18
CA LEU A 190 34.12 23.08 -22.81
C LEU A 190 33.93 21.91 -21.84
N THR A 191 34.80 21.88 -20.85
CA THR A 191 34.83 21.02 -19.67
C THR A 191 33.42 20.84 -19.08
N ALA A 192 32.97 19.59 -18.96
CA ALA A 192 31.67 19.26 -18.40
C ALA A 192 31.60 19.65 -16.93
N THR A 193 30.97 20.78 -16.63
CA THR A 193 30.48 21.09 -15.28
C THR A 193 29.25 20.23 -14.99
N ALA A 194 29.29 19.52 -13.86
CA ALA A 194 28.21 18.68 -13.39
C ALA A 194 26.87 19.46 -13.36
N PRO A 195 25.76 18.91 -13.89
CA PRO A 195 24.49 19.61 -13.89
C PRO A 195 24.02 19.83 -12.45
N GLN A 196 23.72 21.09 -12.13
CA GLN A 196 23.10 21.50 -10.88
C GLN A 196 21.78 20.74 -10.64
N SER A 197 21.58 20.28 -9.41
CA SER A 197 20.37 19.58 -8.97
C SER A 197 19.13 20.46 -9.16
N ARG A 198 18.23 20.05 -10.07
CA ARG A 198 16.91 20.67 -10.20
C ARG A 198 16.03 20.29 -8.99
N PRO A 199 15.28 21.24 -8.40
CA PRO A 199 14.26 20.93 -7.42
C PRO A 199 13.22 19.97 -8.03
N ILE A 200 12.85 18.93 -7.28
CA ILE A 200 11.78 18.01 -7.67
C ILE A 200 10.47 18.82 -7.74
N PRO A 201 9.73 18.82 -8.86
CA PRO A 201 8.45 19.51 -8.96
C PRO A 201 7.49 19.02 -7.88
N ASN A 202 6.76 19.94 -7.25
CA ASN A 202 5.70 19.63 -6.31
C ASN A 202 4.50 19.03 -7.09
N VAL A 203 4.48 17.70 -7.25
CA VAL A 203 3.46 17.00 -8.04
C VAL A 203 2.12 17.02 -7.30
N LYS A 204 1.10 17.65 -7.90
CA LYS A 204 -0.27 17.59 -7.38
C LYS A 204 -0.80 16.14 -7.44
N PRO A 205 -1.60 15.70 -6.46
CA PRO A 205 -2.27 14.39 -6.52
C PRO A 205 -3.10 14.26 -7.82
N PRO A 206 -3.27 13.03 -8.34
CA PRO A 206 -3.93 12.81 -9.63
C PRO A 206 -5.37 13.37 -9.65
N LYS A 207 -5.78 13.90 -10.81
CA LYS A 207 -7.16 14.33 -11.08
C LYS A 207 -8.06 13.19 -11.55
N SER A 208 -7.50 12.03 -11.94
CA SER A 208 -8.24 10.85 -12.41
C SER A 208 -7.85 9.61 -11.59
N GLU A 209 -8.84 8.89 -11.10
CA GLU A 209 -8.66 7.62 -10.39
C GLU A 209 -8.22 6.52 -11.36
N GLU A 210 -7.12 5.82 -11.08
CA GLU A 210 -6.75 4.65 -11.85
C GLU A 210 -7.69 3.47 -11.53
N ALA A 211 -7.77 2.47 -12.41
CA ALA A 211 -8.67 1.32 -12.19
C ALA A 211 -8.40 0.60 -10.86
N ILE A 212 -7.15 0.59 -10.38
CA ILE A 212 -6.82 0.03 -9.08
C ILE A 212 -7.41 0.85 -7.91
N ASP A 213 -7.51 2.17 -8.05
CA ASP A 213 -8.13 3.05 -7.06
C ASP A 213 -9.66 2.86 -7.05
N GLN A 214 -10.26 2.61 -8.21
CA GLN A 214 -11.70 2.31 -8.32
C GLN A 214 -12.05 0.96 -7.66
N LEU A 215 -11.20 -0.06 -7.83
CA LEU A 215 -11.36 -1.36 -7.17
C LEU A 215 -11.29 -1.26 -5.65
N GLU A 216 -10.47 -0.36 -5.13
CA GLU A 216 -10.40 -0.09 -3.70
C GLU A 216 -11.71 0.54 -3.19
N GLN A 217 -12.31 1.47 -3.94
CA GLN A 217 -13.51 2.18 -3.48
C GLN A 217 -14.76 1.30 -3.39
N ALA A 218 -14.97 0.38 -4.33
CA ALA A 218 -16.20 -0.40 -4.49
C ALA A 218 -16.58 -1.35 -3.33
N VAL A 219 -15.73 -1.46 -2.30
CA VAL A 219 -15.76 -2.56 -1.34
C VAL A 219 -15.70 -2.04 0.11
N ARG A 220 -16.39 -0.94 0.45
CA ARG A 220 -16.26 -0.28 1.76
C ARG A 220 -17.22 -0.84 2.82
N LEU A 221 -16.68 -1.27 3.97
CA LEU A 221 -17.49 -1.44 5.20
C LEU A 221 -17.31 -0.17 6.04
N ASP A 222 -18.10 0.85 5.75
CA ASP A 222 -18.00 2.15 6.43
C ASP A 222 -18.70 2.13 7.80
N VAL A 223 -17.91 2.14 8.86
CA VAL A 223 -18.41 2.30 10.23
C VAL A 223 -18.25 3.75 10.66
N VAL A 224 -19.29 4.54 10.44
CA VAL A 224 -19.32 5.96 10.85
C VAL A 224 -19.53 6.05 12.37
N PRO A 225 -18.58 6.60 13.15
CA PRO A 225 -18.73 6.72 14.59
C PRO A 225 -20.00 7.51 14.95
N ASN A 226 -20.71 7.07 15.99
CA ASN A 226 -21.89 7.73 16.55
C ASN A 226 -23.08 7.92 15.57
N SER A 227 -23.05 7.30 14.39
CA SER A 227 -24.15 7.37 13.45
C SER A 227 -25.32 6.52 13.92
N ASN A 228 -26.52 7.10 13.92
CA ASN A 228 -27.79 6.39 14.13
C ASN A 228 -28.42 5.87 12.83
N ALA A 229 -27.72 5.96 11.69
CA ALA A 229 -28.21 5.38 10.44
C ALA A 229 -28.45 3.87 10.61
N PRO A 230 -29.56 3.31 10.08
CA PRO A 230 -29.81 1.87 10.16
C PRO A 230 -28.63 1.03 9.67
N ILE A 231 -28.37 -0.10 10.34
CA ILE A 231 -27.39 -1.09 9.90
C ILE A 231 -28.19 -2.19 9.20
N SER A 232 -27.88 -2.46 7.92
CA SER A 232 -28.53 -3.54 7.17
C SER A 232 -28.18 -4.91 7.78
N SER A 233 -29.00 -5.93 7.56
CA SER A 233 -28.71 -7.28 8.05
C SER A 233 -27.39 -7.83 7.49
N SER A 234 -27.06 -7.50 6.24
CA SER A 234 -25.76 -7.85 5.64
C SER A 234 -24.59 -7.15 6.31
N ASP A 235 -24.72 -5.85 6.63
CA ASP A 235 -23.67 -5.11 7.33
C ASP A 235 -23.50 -5.60 8.77
N ALA A 236 -24.59 -5.96 9.44
CA ALA A 236 -24.57 -6.53 10.79
C ALA A 236 -23.75 -7.83 10.83
N ILE A 237 -24.01 -8.75 9.88
CA ILE A 237 -23.25 -9.99 9.72
C ILE A 237 -21.79 -9.70 9.41
N ALA A 238 -21.51 -8.76 8.50
CA ALA A 238 -20.14 -8.38 8.13
C ALA A 238 -19.36 -7.79 9.32
N LEU A 239 -19.99 -6.96 10.14
CA LEU A 239 -19.37 -6.37 11.34
C LEU A 239 -19.05 -7.45 12.39
N GLN A 240 -20.00 -8.35 12.66
CA GLN A 240 -19.81 -9.43 13.60
C GLN A 240 -18.68 -10.38 13.13
N GLN A 241 -18.74 -10.80 11.87
CA GLN A 241 -17.74 -11.70 11.28
C GLN A 241 -16.35 -11.06 11.27
N GLU A 242 -16.23 -9.77 10.93
CA GLU A 242 -14.93 -9.11 10.96
C GLU A 242 -14.37 -9.00 12.37
N LEU A 243 -15.20 -8.71 13.37
CA LEU A 243 -14.72 -8.65 14.75
C LEU A 243 -14.24 -10.03 15.23
N GLN A 244 -14.97 -11.10 14.90
CA GLN A 244 -14.55 -12.48 15.16
C GLN A 244 -13.24 -12.84 14.43
N ASN A 245 -13.11 -12.44 13.17
CA ASN A 245 -11.89 -12.66 12.40
C ASN A 245 -10.70 -11.90 13.01
N LEU A 246 -10.89 -10.65 13.46
CA LEU A 246 -9.83 -9.86 14.09
C LEU A 246 -9.39 -10.47 15.43
N ILE A 247 -10.34 -10.95 16.25
CA ILE A 247 -10.02 -11.71 17.47
C ILE A 247 -9.13 -12.91 17.12
N GLY A 248 -9.53 -13.70 16.12
CA GLY A 248 -8.76 -14.85 15.67
C GLY A 248 -7.36 -14.49 15.16
N ARG A 249 -7.20 -13.35 14.46
CA ARG A 249 -5.88 -12.85 14.01
C ARG A 249 -4.98 -12.46 15.15
N VAL A 250 -5.52 -11.75 16.15
CA VAL A 250 -4.76 -11.36 17.35
C VAL A 250 -4.34 -12.60 18.13
N ASP A 251 -5.25 -13.56 18.31
CA ASP A 251 -4.96 -14.82 18.99
C ASP A 251 -3.89 -15.63 18.23
N SER A 252 -4.02 -15.77 16.91
CA SER A 252 -3.05 -16.47 16.04
C SER A 252 -1.66 -15.84 16.08
N ALA A 253 -1.58 -14.49 16.03
CA ALA A 253 -0.33 -13.76 16.12
C ALA A 253 0.35 -13.99 17.48
N ASN A 254 -0.40 -13.85 18.58
CA ASN A 254 0.12 -14.06 19.92
C ASN A 254 0.55 -15.51 20.16
N LEU A 255 -0.22 -16.48 19.67
CA LEU A 255 0.15 -17.89 19.71
C LEU A 255 1.51 -18.14 19.02
N THR A 256 1.68 -17.59 17.81
CA THR A 256 2.93 -17.72 17.05
C THR A 256 4.10 -17.12 17.83
N ALA A 257 3.93 -15.92 18.38
CA ALA A 257 4.96 -15.24 19.18
C ALA A 257 5.35 -16.05 20.43
N ASN A 258 4.36 -16.49 21.20
CA ASN A 258 4.58 -17.24 22.44
C ASN A 258 5.22 -18.62 22.19
N ALA A 259 4.89 -19.26 21.07
CA ALA A 259 5.49 -20.52 20.66
C ALA A 259 6.97 -20.37 20.25
N ILE A 260 7.40 -19.19 19.80
CA ILE A 260 8.80 -18.87 19.51
C ILE A 260 9.58 -18.62 20.80
N ASP A 261 9.03 -17.83 21.73
CA ASP A 261 9.70 -17.42 22.98
C ASP A 261 9.92 -18.58 23.97
N ASN A 262 9.04 -19.59 24.01
CA ASN A 262 9.14 -20.74 24.91
C ASN A 262 10.22 -21.79 24.52
N ASN A 263 11.31 -21.36 23.87
CA ASN A 263 12.41 -22.22 23.49
C ASN A 263 13.51 -22.28 24.58
N PRO A 264 13.75 -23.41 25.26
CA PRO A 264 14.79 -23.52 26.29
C PRO A 264 16.23 -23.33 25.76
N GLN A 265 16.46 -23.35 24.43
CA GLN A 265 17.80 -23.12 23.86
C GLN A 265 18.17 -21.65 23.63
N ILE A 266 17.21 -20.72 23.61
CA ILE A 266 17.48 -19.28 23.34
C ILE A 266 17.72 -18.47 24.63
N VAL A 267 17.39 -19.04 25.79
CA VAL A 267 17.49 -18.37 27.11
C VAL A 267 18.94 -18.09 27.56
N LYS A 268 19.97 -18.58 26.85
CA LYS A 268 21.37 -18.40 27.27
C LYS A 268 22.06 -17.11 26.83
N GLN A 269 21.44 -16.23 26.03
CA GLN A 269 22.13 -15.01 25.55
C GLN A 269 21.35 -13.69 25.63
N ALA A 270 20.15 -13.64 26.20
CA ALA A 270 19.47 -12.38 26.44
C ALA A 270 19.56 -12.00 27.93
N GLN A 271 20.45 -11.05 28.27
CA GLN A 271 20.36 -10.35 29.55
C GLN A 271 19.01 -9.58 29.61
N PRO A 272 18.37 -9.52 30.78
CA PRO A 272 17.04 -8.95 30.91
C PRO A 272 17.13 -7.42 30.94
N THR A 273 16.90 -6.78 29.81
CA THR A 273 16.49 -5.37 29.80
C THR A 273 15.05 -5.31 30.31
N GLN A 274 14.85 -4.69 31.47
CA GLN A 274 13.54 -4.48 32.08
C GLN A 274 12.64 -3.68 31.11
N VAL A 275 11.76 -4.38 30.40
CA VAL A 275 10.58 -3.81 29.75
C VAL A 275 9.39 -4.12 30.64
N ALA A 276 8.66 -3.07 31.01
CA ALA A 276 7.51 -3.14 31.89
C ALA A 276 6.53 -4.23 31.44
N SER A 277 6.28 -5.13 32.39
CA SER A 277 5.33 -6.24 32.39
C SER A 277 4.02 -6.00 31.63
N THR A 278 3.77 -6.76 30.56
CA THR A 278 2.42 -7.23 30.23
C THR A 278 2.21 -8.55 30.96
N ARG A 279 1.39 -8.52 32.02
CA ARG A 279 0.97 -9.75 32.72
C ARG A 279 0.20 -10.65 31.73
N PRO A 280 0.44 -11.97 31.70
CA PRO A 280 -0.30 -12.93 30.86
C PRO A 280 -1.83 -12.86 31.02
N GLY A 281 -2.34 -12.40 32.17
CA GLY A 281 -3.77 -12.23 32.43
C GLY A 281 -4.44 -11.02 31.76
N ALA A 282 -3.68 -10.03 31.28
CA ALA A 282 -4.26 -8.83 30.65
C ALA A 282 -4.77 -9.10 29.22
N LEU A 283 -4.01 -9.86 28.42
CA LEU A 283 -4.36 -10.22 27.02
C LEU A 283 -5.66 -11.05 26.95
N VAL A 284 -5.81 -12.03 27.83
CA VAL A 284 -7.00 -12.89 27.90
C VAL A 284 -8.26 -12.09 28.26
N SER A 285 -8.11 -11.07 29.11
CA SER A 285 -9.25 -10.25 29.56
C SER A 285 -9.86 -9.41 28.42
N THR A 286 -9.02 -8.92 27.50
CA THR A 286 -9.42 -8.00 26.44
C THR A 286 -9.94 -8.70 25.17
N THR A 287 -9.42 -9.89 24.81
CA THR A 287 -10.02 -10.70 23.72
C THR A 287 -11.37 -11.28 24.14
N ASN A 288 -11.54 -11.68 25.40
CA ASN A 288 -12.83 -12.08 25.95
C ASN A 288 -13.87 -10.95 25.90
N GLN A 289 -13.47 -9.72 26.26
CA GLN A 289 -14.35 -8.56 26.12
C GLN A 289 -14.80 -8.35 24.67
N ALA A 290 -13.88 -8.49 23.70
CA ALA A 290 -14.23 -8.37 22.29
C ALA A 290 -15.17 -9.51 21.81
N ARG A 291 -15.01 -10.74 22.33
CA ARG A 291 -15.92 -11.87 22.06
C ARG A 291 -17.33 -11.58 22.56
N GLU A 292 -17.47 -11.01 23.76
CA GLU A 292 -18.76 -10.58 24.29
C GLU A 292 -19.40 -9.46 23.45
N ILE A 293 -18.61 -8.47 23.02
CA ILE A 293 -19.10 -7.42 22.11
C ILE A 293 -19.59 -8.03 20.79
N ALA A 294 -18.84 -8.97 20.20
CA ALA A 294 -19.23 -9.65 18.97
C ALA A 294 -20.54 -10.45 19.13
N LYS A 295 -20.75 -11.05 20.31
CA LYS A 295 -21.99 -11.79 20.63
C LYS A 295 -23.20 -10.87 20.82
N ASN A 296 -22.98 -9.69 21.41
CA ASN A 296 -24.04 -8.73 21.72
C ASN A 296 -24.40 -7.80 20.55
N LEU A 297 -23.51 -7.66 19.55
CA LEU A 297 -23.71 -6.76 18.41
C LEU A 297 -25.05 -6.99 17.67
N PRO A 298 -25.46 -8.24 17.35
CA PRO A 298 -26.76 -8.47 16.69
C PRO A 298 -27.95 -8.03 17.55
N GLN A 299 -27.86 -8.13 18.87
CA GLN A 299 -28.93 -7.72 19.78
C GLN A 299 -29.07 -6.19 19.81
N LEU A 300 -27.96 -5.44 19.86
CA LEU A 300 -27.98 -3.98 19.79
C LEU A 300 -28.59 -3.50 18.48
N ILE A 301 -28.26 -4.15 17.37
CA ILE A 301 -28.80 -3.82 16.04
C ILE A 301 -30.30 -4.14 15.97
N ALA A 302 -30.73 -5.29 16.50
CA ALA A 302 -32.15 -5.65 16.59
C ALA A 302 -32.97 -4.68 17.46
N GLN A 303 -32.35 -4.11 18.50
CA GLN A 303 -32.93 -3.07 19.35
C GLN A 303 -32.82 -1.66 18.73
N GLN A 304 -32.36 -1.53 17.48
CA GLN A 304 -32.14 -0.25 16.78
C GLN A 304 -31.13 0.69 17.47
N LYS A 305 -30.26 0.16 18.33
CA LYS A 305 -29.19 0.90 19.02
C LYS A 305 -27.95 1.02 18.12
N TYR A 306 -28.12 1.60 16.93
CA TYR A 306 -27.10 1.59 15.88
C TYR A 306 -25.83 2.38 16.24
N ALA A 307 -25.95 3.56 16.87
CA ALA A 307 -24.78 4.31 17.29
C ALA A 307 -23.95 3.57 18.34
N GLU A 308 -24.61 2.92 19.30
CA GLU A 308 -23.97 2.12 20.34
C GLU A 308 -23.25 0.89 19.73
N ALA A 309 -23.92 0.17 18.82
CA ALA A 309 -23.31 -0.96 18.11
C ALA A 309 -22.03 -0.53 17.36
N ARG A 310 -22.05 0.60 16.66
CA ARG A 310 -20.86 1.15 15.98
C ARG A 310 -19.76 1.55 16.95
N GLN A 311 -20.10 2.21 18.06
CA GLN A 311 -19.14 2.60 19.08
C GLN A 311 -18.45 1.39 19.72
N GLN A 312 -19.24 0.39 20.14
CA GLN A 312 -18.69 -0.83 20.74
C GLN A 312 -17.79 -1.58 19.76
N TRP A 313 -18.18 -1.68 18.48
CA TRP A 313 -17.36 -2.31 17.44
C TRP A 313 -16.03 -1.57 17.21
N ILE A 314 -16.07 -0.23 17.09
CA ILE A 314 -14.87 0.60 16.91
C ILE A 314 -13.92 0.47 18.11
N GLN A 315 -14.46 0.51 19.33
CA GLN A 315 -13.68 0.36 20.54
C GLN A 315 -13.05 -1.03 20.65
N ALA A 316 -13.81 -2.09 20.36
CA ALA A 316 -13.30 -3.46 20.36
C ALA A 316 -12.16 -3.62 19.35
N LYS A 317 -12.32 -3.09 18.13
CA LYS A 317 -11.27 -3.11 17.10
C LYS A 317 -10.01 -2.38 17.57
N ALA A 318 -10.14 -1.18 18.13
CA ALA A 318 -9.01 -0.40 18.62
C ALA A 318 -8.26 -1.13 19.75
N ASN A 319 -9.00 -1.74 20.69
CA ASN A 319 -8.42 -2.52 21.80
C ASN A 319 -7.72 -3.78 21.30
N LEU A 320 -8.28 -4.47 20.29
CA LEU A 320 -7.65 -5.65 19.68
C LEU A 320 -6.36 -5.29 18.95
N TRP A 321 -6.34 -4.17 18.23
CA TRP A 321 -5.15 -3.69 17.54
C TRP A 321 -3.98 -3.40 18.48
N GLN A 322 -4.25 -2.97 19.72
CA GLN A 322 -3.21 -2.78 20.75
C GLN A 322 -2.60 -4.09 21.26
N GLN A 323 -3.23 -5.24 20.99
CA GLN A 323 -2.82 -6.56 21.48
C GLN A 323 -2.00 -7.35 20.46
N PHE A 324 -1.77 -6.81 19.27
CA PHE A 324 -0.85 -7.45 18.34
C PHE A 324 0.59 -7.43 18.90
N PRO A 325 1.33 -8.54 18.83
CA PRO A 325 2.70 -8.66 19.36
C PRO A 325 3.73 -7.98 18.43
N VAL A 326 3.62 -6.66 18.25
CA VAL A 326 4.47 -5.86 17.34
C VAL A 326 5.87 -5.55 17.89
N ASP A 327 6.17 -6.03 19.09
CA ASP A 327 7.42 -5.82 19.83
C ASP A 327 8.40 -7.00 19.74
N ARG A 328 8.00 -8.10 19.12
CA ARG A 328 8.77 -9.36 19.10
C ARG A 328 8.65 -10.09 17.76
N GLN A 329 9.52 -11.08 17.55
CA GLN A 329 9.61 -11.81 16.30
C GLN A 329 8.43 -12.77 16.10
N LEU A 330 7.89 -12.77 14.88
CA LEU A 330 6.76 -13.62 14.46
C LEU A 330 7.06 -14.38 13.16
N ALA A 331 7.93 -13.81 12.33
CA ALA A 331 8.17 -14.31 10.99
C ALA A 331 8.76 -15.73 10.99
N GLN A 332 8.12 -16.59 10.21
CA GLN A 332 8.69 -17.83 9.71
C GLN A 332 9.43 -17.56 8.38
N PRO A 333 10.21 -18.51 7.84
CA PRO A 333 10.75 -18.38 6.49
C PRO A 333 9.66 -18.04 5.47
N GLU A 334 9.66 -16.81 4.94
CA GLU A 334 8.63 -16.26 4.06
C GLU A 334 9.25 -15.28 3.07
N ILE A 335 8.61 -15.10 1.90
CA ILE A 335 9.01 -14.06 0.94
C ILE A 335 8.54 -12.71 1.51
N ARG A 336 9.46 -11.77 1.68
CA ARG A 336 9.21 -10.44 2.24
C ARG A 336 9.65 -9.42 1.20
N ALA A 337 8.76 -9.20 0.23
CA ALA A 337 9.07 -8.40 -0.94
C ALA A 337 8.66 -6.93 -0.78
N VAL A 338 9.30 -6.04 -1.53
CA VAL A 338 8.87 -4.64 -1.69
C VAL A 338 9.09 -4.17 -3.13
N TRP A 339 8.15 -3.40 -3.67
CA TRP A 339 8.37 -2.65 -4.90
C TRP A 339 9.17 -1.38 -4.59
N LEU A 340 10.34 -1.26 -5.21
CA LEU A 340 11.17 -0.06 -5.14
C LEU A 340 10.93 0.75 -6.42
N ASP A 341 10.08 1.76 -6.29
CA ASP A 341 9.55 2.59 -7.37
C ASP A 341 10.58 3.59 -7.92
N ARG A 342 10.39 4.03 -9.18
CA ARG A 342 11.23 5.03 -9.87
C ARG A 342 11.35 6.32 -9.06
N GLY A 343 10.32 6.74 -8.33
CA GLY A 343 10.41 7.92 -7.46
C GLY A 343 11.47 7.75 -6.38
N THR A 344 11.49 6.59 -5.74
CA THR A 344 12.52 6.18 -4.78
C THR A 344 13.90 6.07 -5.42
N ILE A 345 14.03 5.47 -6.61
CA ILE A 345 15.32 5.38 -7.33
C ILE A 345 15.87 6.76 -7.68
N VAL A 346 15.02 7.67 -8.19
CA VAL A 346 15.45 9.03 -8.55
C VAL A 346 15.86 9.83 -7.33
N ARG A 347 15.18 9.66 -6.18
CA ARG A 347 15.57 10.30 -4.92
C ARG A 347 16.90 9.79 -4.38
N ALA A 348 17.29 8.55 -4.68
CA ALA A 348 18.58 7.99 -4.29
C ALA A 348 19.76 8.75 -4.90
N ARG A 349 19.58 9.29 -6.12
CA ARG A 349 20.56 10.08 -6.91
C ARG A 349 21.84 9.36 -7.32
N ASN A 350 22.40 8.49 -6.48
CA ASN A 350 23.64 7.75 -6.68
C ASN A 350 23.65 6.45 -5.86
N GLU A 351 24.74 5.68 -5.95
CA GLU A 351 24.93 4.41 -5.24
C GLU A 351 24.84 4.56 -3.72
N GLN A 352 25.40 5.63 -3.13
CA GLN A 352 25.36 5.84 -1.67
C GLN A 352 23.93 6.09 -1.17
N GLY A 353 23.17 6.96 -1.83
CA GLY A 353 21.77 7.20 -1.44
C GLY A 353 20.90 5.96 -1.66
N LEU A 354 21.25 5.10 -2.62
CA LEU A 354 20.58 3.82 -2.81
C LEU A 354 20.93 2.84 -1.69
N ALA A 355 22.19 2.80 -1.25
CA ALA A 355 22.64 1.98 -0.14
C ALA A 355 21.87 2.30 1.16
N GLU A 356 21.66 3.58 1.47
CA GLU A 356 20.86 4.02 2.63
C GLU A 356 19.41 3.53 2.57
N ILE A 357 18.80 3.54 1.38
CA ILE A 357 17.45 3.01 1.17
C ILE A 357 17.43 1.49 1.41
N LEU A 358 18.40 0.77 0.84
CA LEU A 358 18.51 -0.69 1.00
C LEU A 358 18.83 -1.11 2.43
N ASP A 359 19.59 -0.31 3.19
CA ASP A 359 19.79 -0.51 4.63
C ASP A 359 18.49 -0.42 5.41
N ARG A 360 17.62 0.54 5.08
CA ARG A 360 16.30 0.68 5.72
C ARG A 360 15.39 -0.50 5.39
N LEU A 361 15.40 -0.99 4.16
CA LEU A 361 14.66 -2.19 3.75
C LEU A 361 15.18 -3.44 4.47
N SER A 362 16.49 -3.62 4.53
CA SER A 362 17.12 -4.73 5.24
C SER A 362 16.78 -4.73 6.74
N LYS A 363 16.81 -3.55 7.39
CA LYS A 363 16.38 -3.36 8.80
C LYS A 363 14.89 -3.64 9.03
N ALA A 364 14.05 -3.54 8.00
CA ALA A 364 12.64 -3.94 8.05
C ALA A 364 12.43 -5.44 7.78
N GLY A 365 13.51 -6.21 7.52
CA GLY A 365 13.44 -7.63 7.20
C GLY A 365 13.01 -7.95 5.77
N ILE A 366 13.12 -7.00 4.84
CA ILE A 366 12.77 -7.23 3.42
C ILE A 366 13.85 -8.06 2.74
N ASN A 367 13.54 -9.28 2.29
CA ASN A 367 14.51 -10.18 1.67
C ASN A 367 14.42 -10.23 0.13
N THR A 368 13.46 -9.53 -0.48
CA THR A 368 13.30 -9.49 -1.94
C THR A 368 12.88 -8.09 -2.40
N ILE A 369 13.51 -7.58 -3.47
CA ILE A 369 13.23 -6.27 -4.03
C ILE A 369 12.73 -6.44 -5.46
N PHE A 370 11.57 -5.86 -5.74
CA PHE A 370 11.09 -5.65 -7.11
C PHE A 370 11.51 -4.26 -7.55
N PHE A 371 12.66 -4.17 -8.23
CA PHE A 371 13.32 -2.91 -8.53
C PHE A 371 12.86 -2.35 -9.88
N GLU A 372 12.22 -1.17 -9.90
CA GLU A 372 11.65 -0.61 -11.13
C GLU A 372 12.73 -0.31 -12.18
N THR A 373 12.84 -1.22 -13.15
CA THR A 373 13.93 -1.28 -14.12
C THR A 373 13.51 -0.71 -15.47
N VAL A 374 12.24 -0.93 -15.86
CA VAL A 374 11.64 -0.36 -17.08
C VAL A 374 10.28 0.24 -16.73
N ASN A 375 10.13 1.56 -16.93
CA ASN A 375 8.92 2.32 -16.67
C ASN A 375 8.68 3.31 -17.82
N ALA A 376 7.45 3.37 -18.34
CA ALA A 376 7.07 4.27 -19.44
C ALA A 376 8.03 4.19 -20.65
N SER A 377 8.45 2.97 -21.00
CA SER A 377 9.43 2.65 -22.06
C SER A 377 10.83 3.24 -21.89
N TYR A 378 11.16 3.76 -20.70
CA TYR A 378 12.52 4.12 -20.35
C TYR A 378 13.15 3.02 -19.51
N THR A 379 14.40 2.67 -19.81
CA THR A 379 15.23 1.91 -18.87
C THR A 379 15.76 2.83 -17.79
N ILE A 380 15.89 2.34 -16.57
CA ILE A 380 16.52 3.10 -15.50
C ILE A 380 18.06 3.13 -15.63
N TYR A 381 18.61 2.16 -16.37
CA TYR A 381 20.02 1.91 -16.67
C TYR A 381 20.39 2.24 -18.14
N PRO A 382 21.68 2.39 -18.50
CA PRO A 382 22.13 2.58 -19.87
C PRO A 382 22.00 1.28 -20.70
N SER A 383 20.98 1.24 -21.55
CA SER A 383 20.65 0.11 -22.42
C SER A 383 21.21 0.29 -23.83
N GLN A 384 21.59 -0.83 -24.47
CA GLN A 384 21.91 -0.90 -25.90
C GLN A 384 20.70 -1.28 -26.75
N VAL A 385 19.61 -1.75 -26.11
CA VAL A 385 18.37 -2.18 -26.78
C VAL A 385 17.33 -1.05 -26.76
N ALA A 386 17.08 -0.45 -25.60
CA ALA A 386 16.11 0.62 -25.44
C ALA A 386 16.67 1.94 -26.01
N PRO A 387 15.83 2.75 -26.70
CA PRO A 387 16.29 3.96 -27.36
C PRO A 387 16.76 5.04 -26.38
N GLN A 388 16.25 5.06 -25.15
CA GLN A 388 16.60 6.07 -24.15
C GLN A 388 16.58 5.52 -22.72
N GLN A 389 17.61 5.88 -21.95
CA GLN A 389 17.57 5.84 -20.49
C GLN A 389 16.66 6.96 -19.95
N ASN A 390 15.99 6.68 -18.83
CA ASN A 390 15.15 7.64 -18.13
C ASN A 390 15.93 8.94 -17.88
N PRO A 391 15.42 10.12 -18.30
CA PRO A 391 16.13 11.39 -18.15
C PRO A 391 16.53 11.72 -16.70
N LEU A 392 15.81 11.17 -15.72
CA LEU A 392 16.02 11.44 -14.30
C LEU A 392 17.15 10.59 -13.65
N THR A 393 17.67 9.59 -14.35
CA THR A 393 18.75 8.72 -13.86
C THR A 393 19.99 8.74 -14.77
N ARG A 394 20.01 9.61 -15.78
CA ARG A 394 21.18 9.77 -16.65
C ARG A 394 22.42 10.15 -15.85
N GLY A 395 23.56 9.62 -16.27
CA GLY A 395 24.86 9.86 -15.63
C GLY A 395 25.27 8.77 -14.62
N TRP A 396 24.42 7.77 -14.36
CA TRP A 396 24.80 6.59 -13.59
C TRP A 396 23.96 5.35 -13.99
N ASP A 397 24.34 4.19 -13.47
CA ASP A 397 23.64 2.91 -13.67
C ASP A 397 23.00 2.45 -12.33
N PRO A 398 21.71 2.74 -12.10
CA PRO A 398 21.03 2.36 -10.86
C PRO A 398 20.84 0.85 -10.72
N LEU A 399 20.71 0.10 -11.82
CA LEU A 399 20.48 -1.35 -11.75
C LEU A 399 21.77 -2.08 -11.34
N ALA A 400 22.92 -1.68 -11.90
CA ALA A 400 24.23 -2.21 -11.48
C ALA A 400 24.46 -2.00 -9.98
N ALA A 401 24.25 -0.76 -9.51
CA ALA A 401 24.37 -0.42 -8.09
C ALA A 401 23.39 -1.23 -7.23
N ALA A 402 22.12 -1.33 -7.65
CA ALA A 402 21.10 -2.02 -6.88
C ALA A 402 21.39 -3.52 -6.69
N VAL A 403 21.82 -4.22 -7.75
CA VAL A 403 22.15 -5.65 -7.68
C VAL A 403 23.28 -5.88 -6.68
N LYS A 404 24.40 -5.16 -6.85
CA LYS A 404 25.55 -5.22 -5.94
C LYS A 404 25.13 -5.00 -4.48
N LEU A 405 24.45 -3.89 -4.21
CA LEU A 405 24.07 -3.48 -2.85
C LEU A 405 23.02 -4.41 -2.21
N ALA A 406 22.11 -4.98 -3.01
CA ALA A 406 21.13 -5.95 -2.53
C ALA A 406 21.82 -7.26 -2.10
N HIS A 407 22.74 -7.77 -2.91
CA HIS A 407 23.49 -8.99 -2.61
C HIS A 407 24.40 -8.85 -1.39
N GLU A 408 25.05 -7.70 -1.21
CA GLU A 408 25.81 -7.37 0.01
C GLU A 408 24.95 -7.47 1.29
N ARG A 409 23.63 -7.30 1.16
CA ARG A 409 22.65 -7.36 2.25
C ARG A 409 21.86 -8.67 2.29
N ASN A 410 22.25 -9.66 1.49
CA ASN A 410 21.55 -10.95 1.34
C ASN A 410 20.07 -10.78 0.92
N MET A 411 19.78 -9.77 0.11
CA MET A 411 18.46 -9.55 -0.49
C MET A 411 18.48 -10.00 -1.95
N GLU A 412 17.42 -10.67 -2.40
CA GLU A 412 17.23 -10.89 -3.83
C GLU A 412 16.77 -9.61 -4.52
N LEU A 413 17.22 -9.40 -5.75
CA LEU A 413 16.72 -8.33 -6.61
C LEU A 413 16.11 -8.91 -7.88
N HIS A 414 14.81 -8.68 -8.07
CA HIS A 414 14.12 -8.99 -9.32
C HIS A 414 13.90 -7.68 -10.09
N ALA A 415 14.35 -7.64 -11.35
CA ALA A 415 14.13 -6.49 -12.21
C ALA A 415 12.64 -6.37 -12.56
N TRP A 416 11.97 -5.31 -12.11
CA TRP A 416 10.56 -5.04 -12.38
C TRP A 416 10.41 -4.25 -13.68
N VAL A 417 9.71 -4.84 -14.65
CA VAL A 417 9.57 -4.29 -16.00
C VAL A 417 8.10 -4.12 -16.38
N TRP A 418 7.78 -2.95 -16.94
CA TRP A 418 6.50 -2.73 -17.62
C TRP A 418 6.54 -3.44 -18.97
N THR A 419 5.68 -4.43 -19.15
CA THR A 419 5.70 -5.30 -20.32
C THR A 419 5.05 -4.65 -21.52
N PHE A 420 3.74 -4.38 -21.44
CA PHE A 420 2.99 -3.85 -22.58
C PHE A 420 2.56 -2.39 -22.45
N ALA A 421 2.60 -1.81 -21.24
CA ALA A 421 2.36 -0.37 -21.08
C ALA A 421 3.61 0.41 -21.51
N ALA A 422 3.46 1.30 -22.48
CA ALA A 422 4.56 1.95 -23.16
C ALA A 422 4.84 3.39 -22.70
N GLY A 423 3.81 4.14 -22.31
CA GLY A 423 3.95 5.55 -21.89
C GLY A 423 3.21 5.84 -20.61
N ASN A 424 3.39 7.04 -20.06
CA ASN A 424 2.69 7.45 -18.84
C ASN A 424 2.60 8.98 -18.74
N GLN A 425 1.38 9.52 -18.78
CA GLN A 425 1.13 10.96 -18.64
C GLN A 425 1.77 11.57 -17.39
N ARG A 426 1.70 10.86 -16.24
CA ARG A 426 2.33 11.34 -15.00
C ARG A 426 3.86 11.39 -15.11
N HIS A 427 4.46 10.43 -15.82
CA HIS A 427 5.90 10.48 -16.06
C HIS A 427 6.26 11.66 -16.96
N ASN A 428 5.47 11.91 -18.01
CA ASN A 428 5.64 13.04 -18.93
C ASN A 428 5.63 14.37 -18.17
N GLU A 429 4.70 14.57 -17.24
CA GLU A 429 4.66 15.76 -16.38
C GLU A 429 5.97 15.95 -15.59
N ILE A 430 6.50 14.88 -15.00
CA ILE A 430 7.73 14.93 -14.18
C ILE A 430 8.95 15.31 -15.02
N ILE A 431 9.02 14.85 -16.28
CA ILE A 431 10.14 15.14 -17.18
C ILE A 431 9.88 16.35 -18.10
N ASN A 432 8.78 17.08 -17.90
CA ASN A 432 8.32 18.19 -18.76
C ASN A 432 8.16 17.82 -20.24
N ALA A 433 7.70 16.60 -20.53
CA ALA A 433 7.30 16.18 -21.86
C ALA A 433 5.81 16.48 -22.11
N PRO A 434 5.37 16.59 -23.38
CA PRO A 434 3.95 16.73 -23.71
C PRO A 434 3.10 15.60 -23.09
N ALA A 435 1.90 15.92 -22.59
CA ALA A 435 1.04 14.94 -21.93
C ALA A 435 0.73 13.73 -22.84
N ASN A 436 0.57 13.95 -24.14
CA ASN A 436 0.31 12.89 -25.14
C ASN A 436 1.57 12.19 -25.66
N TYR A 437 2.77 12.48 -25.12
CA TYR A 437 3.99 11.80 -25.55
C TYR A 437 3.90 10.29 -25.22
N PRO A 438 4.05 9.40 -26.21
CA PRO A 438 3.77 7.98 -26.03
C PRO A 438 4.91 7.17 -25.39
N GLY A 439 6.01 7.84 -25.02
CA GLY A 439 7.26 7.23 -24.60
C GLY A 439 8.25 7.09 -25.77
N PRO A 440 9.54 6.85 -25.48
CA PRO A 440 10.60 6.89 -26.48
C PRO A 440 10.53 5.76 -27.51
N VAL A 441 10.01 4.59 -27.12
CA VAL A 441 9.88 3.43 -28.03
C VAL A 441 8.77 3.66 -29.04
N LEU A 442 7.56 4.04 -28.60
CA LEU A 442 6.44 4.31 -29.53
C LEU A 442 6.66 5.59 -30.35
N ALA A 443 7.43 6.55 -29.85
CA ALA A 443 7.84 7.72 -30.64
C ALA A 443 8.79 7.33 -31.79
N ALA A 444 9.68 6.36 -31.56
CA ALA A 444 10.58 5.83 -32.58
C ALA A 444 9.89 4.82 -33.53
N HIS A 445 8.91 4.08 -33.03
CA HIS A 445 8.16 3.07 -33.77
C HIS A 445 6.63 3.24 -33.61
N PRO A 446 6.01 4.22 -34.28
CA PRO A 446 4.57 4.48 -34.13
C PRO A 446 3.68 3.29 -34.52
N ASP A 447 4.09 2.49 -35.51
CA ASP A 447 3.39 1.29 -35.99
C ASP A 447 3.33 0.16 -34.94
N TRP A 448 4.05 0.28 -33.82
CA TRP A 448 4.02 -0.66 -32.69
C TRP A 448 2.94 -0.34 -31.66
N ALA A 449 2.24 0.80 -31.81
CA ALA A 449 1.22 1.22 -30.88
C ALA A 449 -0.08 0.41 -31.04
N ASN A 450 -0.80 0.30 -29.93
CA ASN A 450 -2.14 -0.23 -29.89
C ASN A 450 -3.17 0.91 -29.76
N TYR A 451 -4.42 0.60 -30.06
CA TYR A 451 -5.48 1.60 -30.18
C TYR A 451 -6.82 1.07 -29.67
N ASP A 452 -7.71 2.00 -29.32
CA ASP A 452 -9.14 1.72 -29.24
C ASP A 452 -9.77 1.59 -30.64
N ASN A 453 -11.05 1.23 -30.71
CA ASN A 453 -11.78 1.11 -31.97
C ASN A 453 -12.07 2.45 -32.67
N ARG A 454 -11.62 3.58 -32.10
CA ARG A 454 -11.75 4.93 -32.64
C ARG A 454 -10.40 5.52 -33.05
N GLY A 455 -9.31 4.76 -32.93
CA GLY A 455 -7.96 5.19 -33.28
C GLY A 455 -7.24 5.99 -32.18
N ASN A 456 -7.75 6.04 -30.95
CA ASN A 456 -7.04 6.67 -29.84
C ASN A 456 -6.00 5.72 -29.25
N MET A 457 -4.77 6.21 -29.13
CA MET A 457 -3.66 5.43 -28.57
C MET A 457 -3.77 5.29 -27.05
N ILE A 458 -4.26 6.33 -26.35
CA ILE A 458 -4.53 6.28 -24.91
C ILE A 458 -6.03 5.99 -24.74
N PRO A 459 -6.41 4.89 -24.08
CA PRO A 459 -7.81 4.59 -23.84
C PRO A 459 -8.51 5.69 -23.05
N ALA A 460 -9.77 5.96 -23.37
CA ALA A 460 -10.57 6.94 -22.64
C ALA A 460 -10.62 6.64 -21.12
N GLY A 461 -10.34 7.66 -20.30
CA GLY A 461 -10.30 7.54 -18.84
C GLY A 461 -9.02 6.89 -18.29
N GLN A 462 -8.01 6.62 -19.12
CA GLN A 462 -6.72 6.07 -18.72
C GLN A 462 -5.56 6.99 -19.13
N THR A 463 -4.36 6.69 -18.64
CA THR A 463 -3.20 7.60 -18.69
C THR A 463 -2.00 7.04 -19.46
N LYS A 464 -2.14 5.84 -20.04
CA LYS A 464 -1.02 5.06 -20.59
C LYS A 464 -1.38 4.47 -21.95
N PRO A 465 -0.57 4.69 -23.01
CA PRO A 465 -0.65 3.91 -24.24
C PRO A 465 0.01 2.54 -24.03
N PHE A 466 -0.37 1.57 -24.87
CA PHE A 466 0.15 0.20 -24.83
C PHE A 466 0.73 -0.19 -26.19
N PHE A 467 1.70 -1.10 -26.18
CA PHE A 467 2.17 -1.76 -27.39
C PHE A 467 1.10 -2.70 -27.96
N ASP A 468 1.14 -2.94 -29.27
CA ASP A 468 0.39 -4.03 -29.90
C ASP A 468 1.05 -5.37 -29.56
N GLN A 469 0.40 -6.15 -28.68
CA GLN A 469 0.89 -7.42 -28.16
C GLN A 469 1.07 -8.49 -29.26
N ALA A 470 0.36 -8.35 -30.38
CA ALA A 470 0.47 -9.24 -31.53
C ALA A 470 1.61 -8.83 -32.48
N ASN A 471 2.22 -7.65 -32.30
CA ASN A 471 3.28 -7.18 -33.18
C ASN A 471 4.58 -7.97 -32.92
N PRO A 472 5.12 -8.69 -33.92
CA PRO A 472 6.31 -9.53 -33.73
C PRO A 472 7.57 -8.71 -33.40
N GLU A 473 7.71 -7.50 -33.92
CA GLU A 473 8.86 -6.63 -33.65
C GLU A 473 8.84 -6.11 -32.20
N VAL A 474 7.66 -5.76 -31.68
CA VAL A 474 7.47 -5.44 -30.25
C VAL A 474 7.90 -6.60 -29.38
N ARG A 475 7.42 -7.82 -29.69
CA ARG A 475 7.76 -9.02 -28.93
C ARG A 475 9.27 -9.27 -28.94
N GLN A 476 9.90 -9.17 -30.10
CA GLN A 476 11.35 -9.33 -30.22
C GLN A 476 12.12 -8.24 -29.48
N TYR A 477 11.66 -6.99 -29.51
CA TYR A 477 12.25 -5.89 -28.75
C TYR A 477 12.21 -6.17 -27.24
N LEU A 478 11.04 -6.54 -26.70
CA LEU A 478 10.88 -6.84 -25.28
C LEU A 478 11.73 -8.04 -24.85
N LEU A 479 11.77 -9.10 -25.65
CA LEU A 479 12.59 -10.28 -25.35
C LEU A 479 14.09 -9.95 -25.35
N ARG A 480 14.57 -9.13 -26.31
CA ARG A 480 15.97 -8.65 -26.32
C ARG A 480 16.28 -7.76 -25.12
N LEU A 481 15.34 -6.91 -24.72
CA LEU A 481 15.52 -6.05 -23.56
C LEU A 481 15.58 -6.88 -22.26
N TYR A 482 14.77 -7.93 -22.14
CA TYR A 482 14.81 -8.82 -20.99
C TYR A 482 16.08 -9.68 -20.99
N GLU A 483 16.50 -10.18 -22.15
CA GLU A 483 17.79 -10.88 -22.29
C GLU A 483 18.95 -9.96 -21.88
N GLU A 484 18.95 -8.70 -22.32
CA GLU A 484 19.95 -7.70 -21.93
C GLU A 484 20.02 -7.56 -20.39
N ILE A 485 18.87 -7.42 -19.73
CA ILE A 485 18.80 -7.29 -18.27
C ILE A 485 19.41 -8.52 -17.59
N VAL A 486 18.97 -9.73 -17.96
CA VAL A 486 19.35 -10.96 -17.23
C VAL A 486 20.75 -11.47 -17.57
N THR A 487 21.37 -10.96 -18.64
CA THR A 487 22.74 -11.33 -19.05
C THR A 487 23.79 -10.30 -18.66
N ARG A 488 23.43 -9.00 -18.61
CA ARG A 488 24.34 -7.94 -18.17
C ARG A 488 24.37 -7.75 -16.65
N TYR A 489 23.30 -8.11 -15.96
CA TYR A 489 23.15 -7.89 -14.52
C TYR A 489 22.85 -9.22 -13.83
N ASP A 490 23.47 -9.46 -12.67
CA ASP A 490 23.24 -10.66 -11.87
C ASP A 490 21.92 -10.57 -11.07
N VAL A 491 20.83 -10.30 -11.77
CA VAL A 491 19.50 -10.27 -11.15
C VAL A 491 19.06 -11.69 -10.76
N ASP A 492 18.37 -11.78 -9.63
CA ASP A 492 17.81 -13.03 -9.10
C ASP A 492 16.54 -13.45 -9.83
N GLY A 493 15.84 -12.46 -10.40
CA GLY A 493 14.60 -12.66 -11.13
C GLY A 493 14.21 -11.51 -12.05
N LEU A 494 13.16 -11.74 -12.83
CA LEU A 494 12.46 -10.74 -13.63
C LEU A 494 11.00 -10.72 -13.19
N GLN A 495 10.49 -9.54 -12.87
CA GLN A 495 9.08 -9.34 -12.56
C GLN A 495 8.35 -8.63 -13.69
N LEU A 496 7.41 -9.34 -14.32
CA LEU A 496 6.57 -8.79 -15.38
C LEU A 496 5.36 -8.06 -14.78
N ASP A 497 5.26 -6.77 -15.04
CA ASP A 497 4.09 -5.95 -14.75
C ASP A 497 3.47 -5.45 -16.05
N TYR A 498 2.24 -4.95 -16.00
CA TYR A 498 1.44 -4.56 -17.16
C TYR A 498 1.40 -5.67 -18.23
N ILE A 499 1.43 -6.93 -17.78
CA ILE A 499 1.32 -8.12 -18.62
C ILE A 499 -0.17 -8.39 -18.94
N ARG A 500 -0.77 -7.43 -19.63
CA ARG A 500 -2.21 -7.34 -19.89
C ARG A 500 -2.52 -6.23 -20.91
N TYR A 501 -3.77 -6.18 -21.35
CA TYR A 501 -4.37 -5.01 -21.99
C TYR A 501 -4.81 -3.95 -20.95
N PRO A 502 -5.07 -2.69 -21.36
CA PRO A 502 -5.72 -1.71 -20.47
C PRO A 502 -7.12 -2.18 -20.04
N PHE A 503 -7.65 -1.56 -18.98
CA PHE A 503 -9.02 -1.87 -18.56
C PHE A 503 -10.02 -1.53 -19.66
N GLN A 504 -10.93 -2.46 -19.91
CA GLN A 504 -11.99 -2.32 -20.89
C GLN A 504 -13.35 -2.49 -20.23
N ASP A 505 -14.32 -1.81 -20.82
CA ASP A 505 -15.73 -1.92 -20.50
C ASP A 505 -16.50 -1.88 -21.82
N PRO A 506 -16.76 -3.05 -22.42
CA PRO A 506 -17.48 -3.15 -23.68
C PRO A 506 -18.88 -2.53 -23.63
N ALA A 507 -19.55 -2.58 -22.47
CA ALA A 507 -20.88 -1.99 -22.29
C ALA A 507 -20.85 -0.46 -22.37
N ALA A 508 -19.77 0.16 -21.90
CA ALA A 508 -19.52 1.60 -22.04
C ALA A 508 -18.82 2.00 -23.35
N GLY A 509 -18.64 1.06 -24.30
CA GLY A 509 -17.92 1.29 -25.54
C GLY A 509 -16.42 1.58 -25.37
N ARG A 510 -15.84 1.23 -24.20
CA ARG A 510 -14.41 1.37 -23.90
C ARG A 510 -13.71 0.05 -24.23
N ILE A 511 -13.34 -0.12 -25.48
CA ILE A 511 -12.70 -1.34 -26.00
C ILE A 511 -11.34 -1.02 -26.62
N TYR A 512 -10.39 -1.95 -26.54
CA TYR A 512 -9.01 -1.70 -26.92
C TYR A 512 -8.36 -2.95 -27.53
N GLY A 513 -7.24 -2.80 -28.23
CA GLY A 513 -6.52 -3.92 -28.84
C GLY A 513 -6.50 -3.89 -30.37
N TYR A 514 -6.85 -2.76 -30.98
CA TYR A 514 -6.99 -2.59 -32.42
C TYR A 514 -5.69 -2.18 -33.13
N GLY A 515 -4.54 -2.60 -32.59
CA GLY A 515 -3.24 -2.46 -33.23
C GLY A 515 -3.20 -3.12 -34.62
N LYS A 516 -2.32 -2.60 -35.48
CA LYS A 516 -2.23 -3.01 -36.90
C LYS A 516 -1.95 -4.50 -37.05
N ALA A 517 -1.05 -5.05 -36.24
CA ALA A 517 -0.69 -6.47 -36.31
C ALA A 517 -1.81 -7.36 -35.77
N ALA A 518 -2.42 -6.98 -34.64
CA ALA A 518 -3.53 -7.73 -34.05
C ALA A 518 -4.73 -7.82 -35.00
N ARG A 519 -5.11 -6.71 -35.65
CA ARG A 519 -6.22 -6.69 -36.62
C ARG A 519 -5.94 -7.60 -37.82
N ALA A 520 -4.76 -7.48 -38.42
CA ALA A 520 -4.38 -8.27 -39.59
C ALA A 520 -4.37 -9.78 -39.28
N GLN A 521 -3.77 -10.17 -38.14
CA GLN A 521 -3.72 -11.57 -37.73
C GLN A 521 -5.12 -12.12 -37.40
N PHE A 522 -5.96 -11.36 -36.70
CA PHE A 522 -7.32 -11.81 -36.41
C PHE A 522 -8.16 -11.97 -37.68
N GLN A 523 -8.04 -11.02 -38.62
CA GLN A 523 -8.72 -11.10 -39.91
C GLN A 523 -8.26 -12.32 -40.71
N GLN A 524 -6.97 -12.62 -40.72
CA GLN A 524 -6.44 -13.82 -41.37
C GLN A 524 -6.99 -15.11 -40.77
N LEU A 525 -7.13 -15.17 -39.43
CA LEU A 525 -7.61 -16.35 -38.73
C LEU A 525 -9.13 -16.55 -38.79
N ASN A 526 -9.91 -15.47 -38.88
CA ASN A 526 -11.37 -15.50 -38.70
C ASN A 526 -12.16 -14.94 -39.89
N GLY A 527 -11.49 -14.43 -40.92
CA GLY A 527 -12.12 -13.86 -42.13
C GLY A 527 -12.75 -12.48 -41.94
N VAL A 528 -12.65 -11.87 -40.75
CA VAL A 528 -13.28 -10.58 -40.43
C VAL A 528 -12.33 -9.67 -39.65
N ASP A 529 -12.29 -8.38 -40.01
CA ASP A 529 -11.54 -7.38 -39.26
C ASP A 529 -12.22 -7.12 -37.91
N PRO A 530 -11.53 -7.21 -36.77
CA PRO A 530 -12.19 -7.06 -35.47
C PRO A 530 -12.79 -5.65 -35.26
N ILE A 531 -12.43 -4.64 -36.05
CA ILE A 531 -13.07 -3.32 -35.96
C ILE A 531 -14.55 -3.35 -36.39
N SER A 532 -14.93 -4.33 -37.22
CA SER A 532 -16.30 -4.51 -37.73
C SER A 532 -17.17 -5.37 -36.83
N ILE A 533 -16.61 -5.98 -35.78
CA ILE A 533 -17.36 -6.76 -34.81
C ILE A 533 -17.74 -5.93 -33.58
N SER A 534 -18.77 -6.36 -32.88
CA SER A 534 -19.23 -5.70 -31.66
C SER A 534 -19.50 -6.72 -30.54
N PRO A 535 -19.58 -6.28 -29.27
CA PRO A 535 -19.90 -7.16 -28.15
C PRO A 535 -21.24 -7.89 -28.25
N SER A 536 -22.18 -7.43 -29.10
CA SER A 536 -23.44 -8.14 -29.33
C SER A 536 -23.27 -9.39 -30.21
N GLN A 537 -22.22 -9.44 -31.04
CA GLN A 537 -21.83 -10.62 -31.81
C GLN A 537 -21.01 -11.57 -30.93
N ARG A 538 -21.68 -12.23 -29.98
CA ARG A 538 -21.06 -12.97 -28.86
C ARG A 538 -19.94 -13.93 -29.29
N ASP A 539 -20.16 -14.72 -30.34
CA ASP A 539 -19.19 -15.74 -30.76
C ASP A 539 -17.92 -15.11 -31.34
N LEU A 540 -18.05 -14.11 -32.22
CA LEU A 540 -16.90 -13.39 -32.79
C LEU A 540 -16.18 -12.55 -31.73
N TRP A 541 -16.93 -11.95 -30.80
CA TRP A 541 -16.37 -11.19 -29.69
C TRP A 541 -15.58 -12.08 -28.73
N GLN A 542 -16.07 -13.29 -28.47
CA GLN A 542 -15.38 -14.28 -27.65
C GLN A 542 -14.07 -14.73 -28.33
N LYS A 543 -14.10 -15.02 -29.64
CA LYS A 543 -12.89 -15.31 -30.43
C LYS A 543 -11.87 -14.17 -30.38
N TRP A 544 -12.33 -12.92 -30.44
CA TRP A 544 -11.45 -11.76 -30.32
C TRP A 544 -10.82 -11.61 -28.93
N THR A 545 -11.59 -11.94 -27.89
CA THR A 545 -11.11 -11.96 -26.50
C THR A 545 -10.08 -13.08 -26.30
N GLU A 546 -10.34 -14.27 -26.84
CA GLU A 546 -9.42 -15.41 -26.81
C GLU A 546 -8.13 -15.12 -27.57
N PHE A 547 -8.23 -14.56 -28.78
CA PHE A 547 -7.06 -14.16 -29.57
C PHE A 547 -6.14 -13.22 -28.80
N ARG A 548 -6.69 -12.15 -28.19
CA ARG A 548 -5.91 -11.19 -27.40
C ARG A 548 -5.33 -11.81 -26.13
N THR A 549 -6.08 -12.68 -25.46
CA THR A 549 -5.58 -13.44 -24.31
C THR A 549 -4.39 -14.30 -24.71
N GLN A 550 -4.47 -15.00 -25.85
CA GLN A 550 -3.38 -15.83 -26.37
C GLN A 550 -2.10 -15.04 -26.72
N GLN A 551 -2.22 -13.76 -27.12
CA GLN A 551 -1.04 -12.91 -27.34
C GLN A 551 -0.25 -12.70 -26.05
N VAL A 552 -0.95 -12.49 -24.94
CA VAL A 552 -0.34 -12.35 -23.61
C VAL A 552 0.21 -13.69 -23.14
N ASP A 553 -0.60 -14.75 -23.19
CA ASP A 553 -0.23 -16.09 -22.71
C ASP A 553 1.02 -16.62 -23.41
N SER A 554 1.04 -16.57 -24.74
CA SER A 554 2.20 -17.02 -25.52
C SER A 554 3.46 -16.17 -25.28
N PHE A 555 3.30 -14.87 -24.98
CA PHE A 555 4.45 -14.01 -24.68
C PHE A 555 5.10 -14.38 -23.35
N VAL A 556 4.29 -14.63 -22.32
CA VAL A 556 4.79 -15.06 -20.99
C VAL A 556 5.55 -16.38 -21.11
N ALA A 557 4.98 -17.36 -21.81
CA ALA A 557 5.63 -18.64 -22.06
C ALA A 557 6.96 -18.48 -22.81
N GLN A 558 6.95 -17.71 -23.91
CA GLN A 558 8.15 -17.45 -24.71
C GLN A 558 9.25 -16.75 -23.90
N ALA A 559 8.90 -15.71 -23.14
CA ALA A 559 9.83 -14.98 -22.29
C ALA A 559 10.41 -15.88 -21.21
N SER A 560 9.58 -16.65 -20.51
CA SER A 560 10.05 -17.58 -19.48
C SER A 560 11.02 -18.61 -20.03
N GLN A 561 10.66 -19.25 -21.15
CA GLN A 561 11.50 -20.26 -21.79
C GLN A 561 12.86 -19.68 -22.22
N GLN A 562 12.87 -18.57 -22.95
CA GLN A 562 14.12 -17.96 -23.44
C GLN A 562 15.02 -17.50 -22.30
N LEU A 563 14.47 -16.84 -21.28
CA LEU A 563 15.26 -16.33 -20.17
C LEU A 563 15.84 -17.48 -19.33
N ARG A 564 15.09 -18.57 -19.12
CA ARG A 564 15.59 -19.74 -18.38
C ARG A 564 16.60 -20.56 -19.16
N GLN A 565 16.56 -20.57 -20.48
CA GLN A 565 17.62 -21.15 -21.31
C GLN A 565 18.97 -20.46 -21.06
N LYS A 566 18.95 -19.15 -20.77
CA LYS A 566 20.16 -18.37 -20.45
C LYS A 566 20.54 -18.47 -18.98
N ARG A 567 19.54 -18.42 -18.09
CA ARG A 567 19.69 -18.40 -16.63
C ARG A 567 18.71 -19.41 -16.01
N PRO A 568 19.07 -20.71 -15.88
CA PRO A 568 18.16 -21.75 -15.42
C PRO A 568 17.52 -21.50 -14.04
N ASN A 569 18.24 -20.77 -13.18
CA ASN A 569 17.81 -20.42 -11.83
C ASN A 569 17.08 -19.07 -11.74
N LEU A 570 16.85 -18.36 -12.85
CA LEU A 570 16.13 -17.08 -12.84
C LEU A 570 14.71 -17.28 -12.32
N ILE A 571 14.28 -16.41 -11.42
CA ILE A 571 12.89 -16.38 -10.95
C ILE A 571 12.05 -15.51 -11.89
N VAL A 572 10.91 -16.01 -12.36
CA VAL A 572 9.95 -15.21 -13.13
C VAL A 572 8.73 -14.95 -12.25
N SER A 573 8.48 -13.68 -11.93
CA SER A 573 7.31 -13.27 -11.15
C SER A 573 6.40 -12.34 -11.96
N VAL A 574 5.12 -12.27 -11.56
CA VAL A 574 4.13 -11.43 -12.26
C VAL A 574 3.33 -10.57 -11.28
N ALA A 575 3.20 -9.28 -11.58
CA ALA A 575 2.27 -8.38 -10.90
C ALA A 575 0.90 -8.41 -11.60
N VAL A 576 -0.14 -8.83 -10.89
CA VAL A 576 -1.47 -9.11 -11.48
C VAL A 576 -2.62 -8.50 -10.69
N PHE A 577 -3.76 -8.30 -11.34
CA PHE A 577 -4.98 -7.87 -10.66
C PHE A 577 -5.61 -9.02 -9.87
N PRO A 578 -6.11 -8.78 -8.63
CA PRO A 578 -6.67 -9.83 -7.77
C PRO A 578 -8.13 -10.19 -8.11
N LEU A 579 -8.66 -9.72 -9.24
CA LEU A 579 -10.06 -9.94 -9.66
C LEU A 579 -10.36 -11.41 -9.98
N PRO A 580 -11.62 -11.84 -10.09
CA PRO A 580 -11.99 -13.17 -10.59
C PRO A 580 -11.51 -13.45 -12.02
N GLU A 581 -11.28 -14.73 -12.34
CA GLU A 581 -10.73 -15.20 -13.63
C GLU A 581 -11.49 -14.64 -14.84
N GLN A 582 -12.80 -14.86 -14.88
CA GLN A 582 -13.62 -14.41 -15.99
C GLN A 582 -13.64 -12.88 -16.13
N GLU A 583 -13.65 -12.15 -15.01
CA GLU A 583 -13.60 -10.69 -15.04
C GLU A 583 -12.29 -10.18 -15.64
N ARG A 584 -11.15 -10.76 -15.25
CA ARG A 584 -9.85 -10.36 -15.82
C ARG A 584 -9.74 -10.71 -17.30
N ILE A 585 -10.18 -11.90 -17.71
CA ILE A 585 -10.14 -12.31 -19.11
C ILE A 585 -10.95 -11.33 -19.97
N GLN A 586 -12.14 -10.94 -19.51
CA GLN A 586 -13.02 -10.05 -20.28
C GLN A 586 -12.56 -8.58 -20.24
N LYS A 587 -12.03 -8.10 -19.11
CA LYS A 587 -11.65 -6.67 -18.95
C LYS A 587 -10.22 -6.34 -19.36
N ILE A 588 -9.27 -7.25 -19.15
CA ILE A 588 -7.82 -6.98 -19.30
C ILE A 588 -7.02 -8.11 -19.95
N GLN A 589 -7.65 -9.24 -20.29
CA GLN A 589 -7.01 -10.41 -20.92
C GLN A 589 -5.78 -10.92 -20.13
N GLN A 590 -5.91 -10.99 -18.79
CA GLN A 590 -4.85 -11.45 -17.89
C GLN A 590 -5.18 -12.83 -17.31
N HIS A 591 -4.55 -13.88 -17.84
CA HIS A 591 -4.89 -15.30 -17.59
C HIS A 591 -3.77 -16.08 -16.88
N TRP A 592 -3.41 -15.60 -15.68
CA TRP A 592 -2.31 -16.14 -14.90
C TRP A 592 -2.47 -17.59 -14.44
N GLU A 593 -3.68 -18.15 -14.42
CA GLU A 593 -3.89 -19.57 -14.18
C GLU A 593 -3.28 -20.44 -15.28
N VAL A 594 -3.24 -19.99 -16.54
CA VAL A 594 -2.55 -20.72 -17.63
C VAL A 594 -1.04 -20.70 -17.40
N TRP A 595 -0.47 -19.52 -17.18
CA TRP A 595 0.97 -19.35 -16.96
C TRP A 595 1.44 -20.18 -15.76
N ALA A 596 0.62 -20.22 -14.70
CA ALA A 596 0.90 -20.98 -13.49
C ALA A 596 0.85 -22.50 -13.71
N ARG A 597 -0.12 -23.01 -14.48
CA ARG A 597 -0.22 -24.46 -14.79
C ARG A 597 0.88 -24.94 -15.74
N GLN A 598 1.26 -24.10 -16.70
CA GLN A 598 2.35 -24.38 -17.63
C GLN A 598 3.72 -24.30 -16.97
N GLY A 599 3.81 -23.64 -15.81
CA GLY A 599 5.05 -23.49 -15.06
C GLY A 599 5.94 -22.38 -15.60
N ASP A 600 5.38 -21.47 -16.40
CA ASP A 600 6.09 -20.31 -16.97
C ASP A 600 6.51 -19.32 -15.87
N ILE A 601 5.78 -19.28 -14.76
CA ILE A 601 6.01 -18.34 -13.67
C ILE A 601 6.29 -19.10 -12.36
N ASP A 602 7.06 -18.47 -11.48
CA ASP A 602 7.37 -18.99 -10.14
C ASP A 602 6.49 -18.37 -9.07
N LEU A 603 6.29 -17.04 -9.17
CA LEU A 603 5.56 -16.25 -8.19
C LEU A 603 4.45 -15.48 -8.88
N ILE A 604 3.24 -15.56 -8.34
CA ILE A 604 2.20 -14.59 -8.66
C ILE A 604 2.08 -13.61 -7.50
N VAL A 605 2.05 -12.33 -7.84
CA VAL A 605 1.98 -11.22 -6.91
C VAL A 605 0.68 -10.43 -7.16
N PRO A 606 -0.48 -10.88 -6.64
CA PRO A 606 -1.74 -10.16 -6.78
C PRO A 606 -1.69 -8.81 -6.06
N MET A 607 -1.99 -7.72 -6.75
CA MET A 607 -2.07 -6.37 -6.18
C MET A 607 -3.34 -6.19 -5.34
N THR A 608 -3.37 -6.81 -4.15
CA THR A 608 -4.51 -6.85 -3.22
C THR A 608 -4.57 -5.57 -2.39
N TYR A 609 -4.61 -4.43 -3.08
CA TYR A 609 -4.50 -3.12 -2.45
C TYR A 609 -5.81 -2.72 -1.79
N ALA A 610 -5.76 -2.48 -0.48
CA ALA A 610 -6.92 -2.16 0.34
C ALA A 610 -6.53 -1.27 1.53
N LEU A 611 -7.39 -0.32 1.88
CA LEU A 611 -7.23 0.54 3.08
C LEU A 611 -7.58 -0.15 4.40
N ASP A 612 -8.18 -1.35 4.33
CA ASP A 612 -8.63 -2.10 5.50
C ASP A 612 -8.59 -3.61 5.26
N THR A 613 -8.47 -4.36 6.34
CA THR A 613 -8.32 -5.82 6.35
C THR A 613 -9.54 -6.57 5.78
N PRO A 614 -10.80 -6.18 6.06
CA PRO A 614 -11.98 -6.78 5.41
C PRO A 614 -11.93 -6.70 3.88
N ARG A 615 -11.56 -5.53 3.33
CA ARG A 615 -11.39 -5.37 1.89
C ARG A 615 -10.30 -6.27 1.35
N PHE A 616 -9.15 -6.29 2.02
CA PHE A 616 -8.05 -7.16 1.64
C PHE A 616 -8.53 -8.62 1.53
N GLN A 617 -9.23 -9.12 2.56
CA GLN A 617 -9.76 -10.49 2.57
C GLN A 617 -10.77 -10.78 1.45
N ARG A 618 -11.60 -9.80 1.08
CA ARG A 618 -12.56 -9.93 -0.04
C ARG A 618 -11.85 -9.98 -1.39
N LEU A 619 -10.90 -9.06 -1.62
CA LEU A 619 -10.05 -9.07 -2.81
C LEU A 619 -9.18 -10.32 -2.88
N ALA A 620 -8.91 -10.96 -1.74
CA ALA A 620 -8.10 -12.17 -1.68
C ALA A 620 -8.85 -13.45 -2.11
N GLN A 621 -10.19 -13.47 -2.00
CA GLN A 621 -11.00 -14.68 -2.22
C GLN A 621 -10.74 -15.39 -3.56
N PRO A 622 -10.65 -14.69 -4.71
CA PRO A 622 -10.54 -15.36 -6.01
C PRO A 622 -9.30 -16.26 -6.13
N TRP A 623 -8.22 -15.92 -5.43
CA TRP A 623 -6.94 -16.62 -5.54
C TRP A 623 -6.61 -17.49 -4.33
N ILE A 624 -7.17 -17.22 -3.14
CA ILE A 624 -7.08 -18.16 -2.00
C ILE A 624 -7.77 -19.48 -2.34
N ALA A 625 -8.95 -19.42 -2.95
CA ALA A 625 -9.77 -20.59 -3.26
C ALA A 625 -9.35 -21.33 -4.54
N SER A 626 -8.40 -20.79 -5.30
CA SER A 626 -8.04 -21.35 -6.61
C SER A 626 -7.21 -22.64 -6.47
N THR A 627 -7.74 -23.74 -6.99
CA THR A 627 -7.01 -25.00 -7.18
C THR A 627 -6.26 -25.04 -8.52
N LYS A 628 -6.38 -23.99 -9.34
CA LYS A 628 -5.91 -23.93 -10.72
C LYS A 628 -4.47 -23.41 -10.89
N LEU A 629 -3.75 -23.15 -9.80
CA LEU A 629 -2.44 -22.47 -9.83
C LEU A 629 -1.23 -23.44 -9.95
N GLY A 630 -1.49 -24.75 -10.03
CA GLY A 630 -0.43 -25.75 -10.16
C GLY A 630 0.56 -25.71 -8.99
N ALA A 631 1.84 -25.52 -9.31
CA ALA A 631 2.93 -25.45 -8.35
C ALA A 631 3.37 -24.01 -8.00
N THR A 632 2.78 -22.99 -8.64
CA THR A 632 3.21 -21.59 -8.52
C THR A 632 2.94 -21.04 -7.12
N LEU A 633 3.86 -20.23 -6.58
CA LEU A 633 3.71 -19.62 -5.26
C LEU A 633 2.92 -18.31 -5.32
N LEU A 634 2.24 -17.98 -4.23
CA LEU A 634 1.47 -16.74 -4.07
C LEU A 634 2.16 -15.79 -3.09
N VAL A 635 2.28 -14.52 -3.47
CA VAL A 635 2.88 -13.44 -2.68
C VAL A 635 1.96 -12.21 -2.78
N PRO A 636 0.86 -12.13 -2.01
CA PRO A 636 -0.09 -11.03 -2.13
C PRO A 636 0.54 -9.66 -1.81
N GLY A 637 0.18 -8.66 -2.61
CA GLY A 637 0.66 -7.29 -2.50
C GLY A 637 -0.22 -6.42 -1.58
N ILE A 638 0.39 -5.70 -0.64
CA ILE A 638 -0.23 -4.73 0.27
C ILE A 638 0.20 -3.32 -0.15
N ARG A 639 -0.75 -2.41 -0.32
CA ARG A 639 -0.44 -0.99 -0.56
C ARG A 639 -0.29 -0.24 0.76
N LEU A 640 0.89 0.30 1.01
CA LEU A 640 1.22 1.08 2.22
C LEU A 640 0.68 2.52 2.16
N LEU A 641 0.47 3.08 0.97
CA LEU A 641 -0.07 4.43 0.81
C LEU A 641 -1.44 4.54 1.51
N SER A 642 -1.55 5.49 2.44
CA SER A 642 -2.77 5.75 3.23
C SER A 642 -3.22 4.59 4.13
N LEU A 643 -2.38 3.57 4.36
CA LEU A 643 -2.65 2.47 5.27
C LEU A 643 -2.03 2.75 6.66
N PRO A 644 -2.80 2.69 7.76
CA PRO A 644 -2.24 2.85 9.10
C PRO A 644 -1.20 1.78 9.44
N VAL A 645 -0.19 2.11 10.26
CA VAL A 645 0.89 1.19 10.68
C VAL A 645 0.35 -0.15 11.15
N ILE A 646 -0.60 -0.13 12.09
CA ILE A 646 -1.20 -1.34 12.64
C ILE A 646 -2.12 -2.04 11.64
N GLY A 647 -2.70 -1.30 10.69
CA GLY A 647 -3.49 -1.87 9.59
C GLY A 647 -2.62 -2.63 8.59
N ALA A 648 -1.40 -2.15 8.32
CA ALA A 648 -0.41 -2.88 7.52
C ALA A 648 0.00 -4.18 8.21
N PHE A 649 0.25 -4.13 9.52
CA PHE A 649 0.54 -5.33 10.30
C PHE A 649 -0.63 -6.32 10.32
N ASP A 650 -1.88 -5.84 10.50
CA ASP A 650 -3.09 -6.67 10.47
C ASP A 650 -3.27 -7.38 9.12
N GLN A 651 -3.01 -6.70 8.00
CA GLN A 651 -3.01 -7.34 6.68
C GLN A 651 -1.88 -8.37 6.50
N ILE A 652 -0.67 -8.10 7.00
CA ILE A 652 0.42 -9.09 7.01
C ILE A 652 0.01 -10.32 7.84
N GLN A 653 -0.63 -10.10 8.99
CA GLN A 653 -1.11 -11.21 9.82
C GLN A 653 -2.18 -12.04 9.11
N VAL A 654 -3.13 -11.41 8.40
CA VAL A 654 -4.04 -12.15 7.51
C VAL A 654 -3.26 -13.03 6.55
N ILE A 655 -2.26 -12.48 5.84
CA ILE A 655 -1.47 -13.24 4.87
C ILE A 655 -0.78 -14.44 5.53
N ARG A 656 -0.24 -14.30 6.74
CA ARG A 656 0.39 -15.41 7.49
C ARG A 656 -0.58 -16.53 7.87
N ASP A 657 -1.86 -16.19 7.99
CA ASP A 657 -2.94 -17.13 8.29
C ASP A 657 -3.59 -17.69 7.00
N LEU A 658 -3.16 -17.25 5.82
CA LEU A 658 -3.59 -17.73 4.50
C LEU A 658 -2.60 -18.75 3.91
N PRO A 659 -3.03 -19.58 2.94
CA PRO A 659 -2.17 -20.59 2.35
C PRO A 659 -1.22 -19.99 1.30
N VAL A 660 -0.26 -19.16 1.71
CA VAL A 660 0.62 -18.36 0.85
C VAL A 660 2.08 -18.38 1.32
N SER A 661 3.00 -17.98 0.44
CA SER A 661 4.45 -18.13 0.67
C SER A 661 5.13 -16.86 1.19
N GLY A 662 4.40 -15.75 1.27
CA GLY A 662 4.91 -14.47 1.74
C GLY A 662 4.01 -13.31 1.32
N TYR A 663 4.53 -12.09 1.38
CA TYR A 663 3.85 -10.85 0.99
C TYR A 663 4.77 -9.92 0.20
N ALA A 664 4.18 -8.95 -0.50
CA ALA A 664 4.89 -7.86 -1.15
C ALA A 664 4.32 -6.50 -0.73
N LEU A 665 5.17 -5.50 -0.49
CA LEU A 665 4.75 -4.16 -0.06
C LEU A 665 4.87 -3.15 -1.21
N PHE A 666 3.80 -2.41 -1.48
CA PHE A 666 3.76 -1.34 -2.47
C PHE A 666 3.53 0.02 -1.80
N ALA A 667 4.45 0.97 -1.81
CA ALA A 667 5.81 0.88 -2.33
C ALA A 667 6.82 1.34 -1.27
N ALA A 668 8.11 1.14 -1.55
CA ALA A 668 9.22 1.53 -0.68
C ALA A 668 9.13 2.99 -0.24
N GLU A 669 8.61 3.89 -1.08
CA GLU A 669 8.40 5.30 -0.73
C GLU A 669 7.47 5.55 0.46
N ASN A 670 6.60 4.60 0.78
CA ASN A 670 5.63 4.69 1.87
C ASN A 670 6.06 3.91 3.12
N LEU A 671 7.28 3.35 3.13
CA LEU A 671 7.85 2.73 4.32
C LEU A 671 8.32 3.82 5.31
N THR A 672 7.45 4.17 6.25
CA THR A 672 7.76 5.12 7.32
C THR A 672 8.72 4.52 8.36
N ASN A 673 9.27 5.36 9.24
CA ASN A 673 10.16 4.90 10.32
C ASN A 673 9.42 4.00 11.31
N GLU A 674 8.14 4.27 11.56
CA GLU A 674 7.28 3.46 12.43
C GLU A 674 7.03 2.08 11.81
N LEU A 675 6.72 2.02 10.51
CA LEU A 675 6.60 0.75 9.79
C LEU A 675 7.92 -0.02 9.80
N GLN A 676 9.04 0.64 9.52
CA GLN A 676 10.37 0.03 9.57
C GLN A 676 10.64 -0.57 10.97
N LYS A 677 10.29 0.15 12.05
CA LYS A 677 10.46 -0.33 13.42
C LYS A 677 9.59 -1.56 13.71
N VAL A 678 8.30 -1.50 13.39
CA VAL A 678 7.36 -2.62 13.59
C VAL A 678 7.80 -3.84 12.78
N PHE A 679 8.19 -3.66 11.53
CA PHE A 679 8.68 -4.75 10.69
C PHE A 679 10.02 -5.27 11.17
N GLY A 680 10.97 -4.41 11.56
CA GLY A 680 12.24 -4.87 12.15
C GLY A 680 12.04 -5.77 13.37
N ASN A 681 11.10 -5.42 14.27
CA ASN A 681 10.76 -6.23 15.43
C ASN A 681 10.13 -7.59 15.05
N THR A 682 9.16 -7.56 14.13
CA THR A 682 8.29 -8.70 13.84
C THR A 682 8.88 -9.66 12.80
N GLN A 683 9.71 -9.12 11.90
CA GLN A 683 10.40 -9.85 10.85
C GLN A 683 11.79 -10.33 11.30
N GLY A 684 12.44 -9.59 12.20
CA GLY A 684 13.85 -9.78 12.53
C GLY A 684 14.79 -9.31 11.42
N ASN A 685 16.09 -9.30 11.72
CA ASN A 685 17.13 -8.93 10.76
C ASN A 685 17.38 -10.05 9.74
N ILE A 686 17.69 -9.67 8.51
CA ILE A 686 18.16 -10.60 7.47
C ILE A 686 19.51 -11.16 7.92
N ARG A 687 19.65 -12.49 7.84
CA ARG A 687 20.87 -13.19 8.22
C ARG A 687 21.45 -13.90 7.00
N GLN A 688 22.76 -14.01 6.96
CA GLN A 688 23.43 -14.86 5.97
C GLN A 688 22.88 -16.29 6.07
N GLY A 689 22.44 -16.85 4.94
CA GLY A 689 21.81 -18.18 4.91
C GLY A 689 20.32 -18.21 5.28
N GLU A 690 19.62 -17.08 5.29
CA GLU A 690 18.16 -17.03 5.41
C GLU A 690 17.48 -17.94 4.37
N ILE A 691 16.45 -18.65 4.82
CA ILE A 691 15.70 -19.60 3.99
C ILE A 691 14.64 -18.82 3.20
N ILE A 692 14.85 -18.68 1.89
CA ILE A 692 13.87 -18.05 0.99
C ILE A 692 12.99 -19.16 0.35
N PRO A 693 11.64 -19.09 0.48
CA PRO A 693 10.74 -20.16 0.06
C PRO A 693 10.91 -20.69 -1.36
N HIS A 694 11.08 -19.82 -2.37
CA HIS A 694 11.26 -20.26 -3.76
C HIS A 694 12.67 -20.77 -4.07
N ARG A 695 13.65 -20.54 -3.20
CA ARG A 695 15.01 -21.10 -3.34
C ARG A 695 15.16 -22.43 -2.63
N GLN A 696 14.53 -22.57 -1.45
CA GLN A 696 14.69 -23.72 -0.57
C GLN A 696 13.32 -24.31 -0.15
N PRO A 697 12.43 -24.67 -1.10
CA PRO A 697 11.05 -25.04 -0.81
C PRO A 697 10.89 -26.23 0.17
N PHE A 698 11.69 -27.29 0.03
CA PHE A 698 11.63 -28.43 0.95
C PHE A 698 12.10 -28.09 2.36
N LYS A 699 13.15 -27.26 2.49
CA LYS A 699 13.63 -26.77 3.78
C LYS A 699 12.62 -25.83 4.44
N THR A 700 12.02 -24.93 3.66
CA THR A 700 10.92 -24.08 4.13
C THR A 700 9.74 -24.90 4.61
N ALA A 701 9.37 -25.96 3.89
CA ALA A 701 8.27 -26.86 4.27
C ALA A 701 8.55 -27.54 5.63
N ALA A 702 9.74 -28.10 5.81
CA ALA A 702 10.15 -28.71 7.08
C ALA A 702 10.14 -27.71 8.24
N VAL A 703 10.77 -26.53 8.07
CA VAL A 703 10.84 -25.50 9.14
C VAL A 703 9.46 -24.96 9.51
N ARG A 704 8.60 -24.68 8.52
CA ARG A 704 7.23 -24.22 8.78
C ARG A 704 6.38 -25.29 9.48
N TYR A 705 6.60 -26.57 9.17
CA TYR A 705 5.93 -27.66 9.89
C TYR A 705 6.41 -27.75 11.34
N THR A 706 7.72 -27.62 11.59
CA THR A 706 8.26 -27.57 12.95
C THR A 706 7.67 -26.40 13.76
N ALA A 707 7.48 -25.24 13.14
CA ALA A 707 6.82 -24.11 13.80
C ALA A 707 5.37 -24.43 14.19
N LEU A 708 4.63 -25.09 13.30
CA LEU A 708 3.26 -25.54 13.55
C LEU A 708 3.19 -26.55 14.72
N GLN A 709 4.15 -27.48 14.81
CA GLN A 709 4.26 -28.39 15.96
C GLN A 709 4.45 -27.65 17.28
N ARG A 710 5.24 -26.55 17.29
CA ARG A 710 5.47 -25.75 18.50
C ARG A 710 4.19 -25.06 18.95
N GLU A 711 3.39 -24.54 18.03
CA GLU A 711 2.09 -23.97 18.38
C GLU A 711 1.15 -25.00 18.98
N TRP A 712 1.00 -26.18 18.35
CA TRP A 712 0.17 -27.25 18.90
C TRP A 712 0.63 -27.70 20.28
N LYS A 713 1.94 -27.85 20.46
CA LYS A 713 2.52 -28.16 21.77
C LYS A 713 2.21 -27.06 22.79
N PHE A 714 2.35 -25.80 22.41
CA PHE A 714 2.04 -24.67 23.30
C PHE A 714 0.57 -24.69 23.74
N VAL A 715 -0.39 -24.84 22.82
CA VAL A 715 -1.82 -24.85 23.20
C VAL A 715 -2.20 -26.09 24.02
N LEU A 716 -1.59 -27.25 23.77
CA LEU A 716 -1.79 -28.46 24.57
C LEU A 716 -1.23 -28.30 26.00
N GLN A 717 -0.05 -27.70 26.14
CA GLN A 717 0.59 -27.48 27.45
C GLN A 717 -0.11 -26.43 28.31
N ASN A 718 -0.86 -25.52 27.69
CA ASN A 718 -1.62 -24.47 28.38
C ASN A 718 -3.12 -24.81 28.52
N ASP A 719 -3.51 -26.07 28.30
CA ASP A 719 -4.91 -26.55 28.35
C ASP A 719 -5.88 -25.79 27.43
N GLN A 720 -5.35 -25.16 26.38
CA GLN A 720 -6.10 -24.40 25.37
C GLN A 720 -6.62 -25.29 24.24
N LEU A 721 -6.05 -26.48 24.08
CA LEU A 721 -6.55 -27.52 23.19
C LEU A 721 -6.72 -28.82 23.98
N ARG A 722 -7.90 -29.44 23.93
CA ARG A 722 -8.19 -30.68 24.65
C ARG A 722 -8.47 -31.81 23.68
N LEU A 723 -7.61 -32.82 23.68
CA LEU A 723 -7.76 -34.03 22.88
C LEU A 723 -7.93 -35.24 23.81
N PRO A 724 -8.86 -36.18 23.52
CA PRO A 724 -8.91 -37.47 24.22
C PRO A 724 -7.56 -38.18 24.16
N GLN A 725 -7.17 -38.92 25.20
CA GLN A 725 -5.82 -39.50 25.30
C GLN A 725 -5.45 -40.40 24.11
N THR A 726 -6.41 -41.17 23.59
CA THR A 726 -6.25 -42.01 22.40
C THR A 726 -6.00 -41.17 21.13
N THR A 727 -6.73 -40.08 20.98
CA THR A 727 -6.55 -39.08 19.91
C THR A 727 -5.21 -38.39 20.03
N LEU A 728 -4.82 -37.95 21.22
CA LEU A 728 -3.56 -37.26 21.48
C LEU A 728 -2.34 -38.13 21.14
N SER A 729 -2.37 -39.40 21.54
CA SER A 729 -1.30 -40.36 21.19
C SER A 729 -1.16 -40.53 19.68
N THR A 730 -2.29 -40.65 18.96
CA THR A 730 -2.30 -40.81 17.50
C THR A 730 -1.84 -39.53 16.81
N PHE A 731 -2.29 -38.37 17.28
CA PHE A 731 -1.89 -37.06 16.81
C PHE A 731 -0.38 -36.89 16.92
N ASN A 732 0.20 -37.08 18.12
CA ASN A 732 1.64 -36.94 18.35
C ASN A 732 2.45 -37.86 17.45
N SER A 733 2.06 -39.14 17.36
CA SER A 733 2.75 -40.11 16.49
C SER A 733 2.73 -39.69 15.01
N GLN A 734 1.56 -39.31 14.46
CA GLN A 734 1.49 -38.88 13.06
C GLN A 734 2.22 -37.55 12.81
N THR A 735 2.29 -36.70 13.83
CA THR A 735 3.03 -35.43 13.76
C THR A 735 4.53 -35.68 13.62
N GLU A 736 5.09 -36.62 14.38
CA GLU A 736 6.50 -37.04 14.27
C GLU A 736 6.81 -37.72 12.93
N VAL A 737 5.92 -38.61 12.47
CA VAL A 737 6.09 -39.28 11.16
C VAL A 737 6.15 -38.29 10.01
N LEU A 738 5.30 -37.25 10.03
CA LEU A 738 5.33 -36.19 9.01
C LEU A 738 6.59 -35.34 9.10
N GLN A 739 7.00 -34.92 10.31
CA GLN A 739 8.23 -34.14 10.50
C GLN A 739 9.45 -34.91 9.98
N ASN A 740 9.58 -36.19 10.34
CA ASN A 740 10.68 -37.04 9.87
C ASN A 740 10.71 -37.16 8.34
N ALA A 741 9.55 -37.32 7.68
CA ALA A 741 9.48 -37.39 6.23
C ALA A 741 9.89 -36.07 5.56
N LEU A 742 9.46 -34.93 6.12
CA LEU A 742 9.85 -33.60 5.65
C LEU A 742 11.35 -33.32 5.86
N ASP A 743 11.91 -33.72 7.00
CA ASP A 743 13.33 -33.55 7.30
C ASP A 743 14.22 -34.41 6.40
N GLN A 744 13.84 -35.67 6.16
CA GLN A 744 14.56 -36.55 5.24
C GLN A 744 14.54 -36.01 3.81
N LEU A 745 13.41 -35.46 3.36
CA LEU A 745 13.27 -34.82 2.06
C LEU A 745 14.10 -33.53 1.98
N SER A 746 14.04 -32.69 3.02
CA SER A 746 14.80 -31.45 3.13
C SER A 746 16.32 -31.68 3.10
N ALA A 747 16.81 -32.69 3.82
CA ALA A 747 18.24 -32.98 3.93
C ALA A 747 18.85 -33.58 2.66
N ALA A 748 18.11 -34.41 1.94
CA ALA A 748 18.57 -35.02 0.69
C ALA A 748 17.38 -35.29 -0.25
N PRO A 749 17.01 -34.30 -1.08
CA PRO A 749 15.84 -34.39 -1.97
C PRO A 749 15.91 -35.54 -2.97
N SER A 750 14.81 -36.27 -3.14
CA SER A 750 14.64 -37.31 -4.17
C SER A 750 13.16 -37.57 -4.42
N THR A 751 12.83 -38.13 -5.58
CA THR A 751 11.44 -38.46 -5.95
C THR A 751 10.78 -39.41 -4.95
N SER A 752 11.50 -40.43 -4.47
CA SER A 752 10.96 -41.40 -3.50
C SER A 752 10.61 -40.73 -2.16
N LYS A 753 11.50 -39.89 -1.63
CA LYS A 753 11.26 -39.15 -0.39
C LYS A 753 10.15 -38.11 -0.54
N LEU A 754 10.03 -37.48 -1.72
CA LEU A 754 8.94 -36.57 -2.01
C LEU A 754 7.59 -37.29 -1.98
N ILE A 755 7.51 -38.47 -2.63
CA ILE A 755 6.31 -39.31 -2.61
C ILE A 755 5.94 -39.68 -1.16
N ALA A 756 6.93 -40.10 -0.36
CA ALA A 756 6.72 -40.43 1.04
C ALA A 756 6.22 -39.22 1.87
N ALA A 757 6.87 -38.06 1.74
CA ALA A 757 6.47 -36.84 2.45
C ALA A 757 5.05 -36.38 2.06
N ARG A 758 4.71 -36.41 0.77
CA ARG A 758 3.38 -36.06 0.28
C ARG A 758 2.31 -37.04 0.76
N ALA A 759 2.58 -38.35 0.70
CA ALA A 759 1.65 -39.37 1.19
C ALA A 759 1.35 -39.20 2.69
N THR A 760 2.40 -38.97 3.50
CA THR A 760 2.25 -38.71 4.92
C THR A 760 1.50 -37.41 5.20
N LEU A 761 1.78 -36.33 4.45
CA LEU A 761 1.08 -35.06 4.60
C LEU A 761 -0.42 -35.21 4.27
N THR A 762 -0.76 -35.86 3.17
CA THR A 762 -2.16 -36.11 2.79
C THR A 762 -2.89 -36.93 3.85
N ARG A 763 -2.24 -37.99 4.37
CA ARG A 763 -2.81 -38.77 5.49
C ARG A 763 -3.03 -37.90 6.73
N PHE A 764 -2.05 -37.10 7.12
CA PHE A 764 -2.14 -36.20 8.26
C PHE A 764 -3.30 -35.20 8.10
N GLN A 765 -3.38 -34.52 6.96
CA GLN A 765 -4.45 -33.55 6.66
C GLN A 765 -5.84 -34.19 6.71
N SER A 766 -5.98 -35.43 6.26
CA SER A 766 -7.27 -36.15 6.29
C SER A 766 -7.77 -36.39 7.73
N GLN A 767 -6.86 -36.66 8.66
CA GLN A 767 -7.17 -36.93 10.07
C GLN A 767 -7.22 -35.66 10.91
N PHE A 768 -6.50 -34.61 10.52
CA PHE A 768 -6.41 -33.34 11.22
C PHE A 768 -7.80 -32.74 11.50
N ARG A 769 -8.69 -32.77 10.52
CA ARG A 769 -10.07 -32.29 10.67
C ARG A 769 -10.88 -33.06 11.71
N THR A 770 -10.63 -34.37 11.81
CA THR A 770 -11.30 -35.22 12.79
C THR A 770 -10.80 -34.92 14.20
N TRP A 771 -9.49 -34.77 14.37
CA TRP A 771 -8.90 -34.43 15.68
C TRP A 771 -9.31 -33.04 16.15
N MET A 772 -9.35 -32.06 15.24
CA MET A 772 -9.70 -30.67 15.54
C MET A 772 -11.20 -30.42 15.53
N ARG A 773 -12.07 -31.44 15.49
CA ARG A 773 -13.53 -31.25 15.37
C ARG A 773 -14.11 -30.37 16.48
N GLN A 774 -13.71 -30.62 17.73
CA GLN A 774 -14.17 -29.83 18.87
C GLN A 774 -13.58 -28.43 18.85
N GLU A 775 -12.27 -28.31 18.63
CA GLU A 775 -11.59 -27.02 18.50
C GLU A 775 -12.15 -26.17 17.35
N ASN A 776 -12.63 -26.78 16.28
CA ASN A 776 -13.25 -26.06 15.16
C ASN A 776 -14.61 -25.46 15.52
N ILE A 777 -15.28 -25.97 16.56
CA ILE A 777 -16.49 -25.36 17.11
C ILE A 777 -16.11 -24.16 17.99
N ASP A 778 -15.09 -24.33 18.83
CA ASP A 778 -14.72 -23.35 19.85
C ASP A 778 -13.87 -22.19 19.27
N ASN A 779 -13.00 -22.50 18.30
CA ASN A 779 -12.06 -21.60 17.65
C ASN A 779 -11.86 -21.92 16.14
N PRO A 780 -12.91 -21.74 15.32
CA PRO A 780 -12.86 -22.05 13.88
C PRO A 780 -11.76 -21.29 13.13
N TYR A 781 -11.43 -20.07 13.58
CA TYR A 781 -10.38 -19.27 12.94
C TYR A 781 -9.00 -19.92 13.11
N GLN A 782 -8.66 -20.35 14.32
CA GLN A 782 -7.36 -20.96 14.61
C GLN A 782 -7.17 -22.29 13.87
N VAL A 783 -8.22 -23.13 13.85
CA VAL A 783 -8.19 -24.39 13.08
C VAL A 783 -7.98 -24.10 11.60
N ARG A 784 -8.68 -23.09 11.05
CA ARG A 784 -8.51 -22.68 9.65
C ARG A 784 -7.10 -22.17 9.34
N ALA A 785 -6.50 -21.40 10.25
CA ALA A 785 -5.12 -20.94 10.10
C ALA A 785 -4.14 -22.14 10.05
N TRP A 786 -4.31 -23.14 10.91
CA TRP A 786 -3.50 -24.36 10.86
C TRP A 786 -3.72 -25.18 9.58
N GLU A 787 -4.96 -25.31 9.10
CA GLU A 787 -5.24 -25.94 7.81
C GLU A 787 -4.52 -25.22 6.65
N ASN A 788 -4.56 -23.89 6.66
CA ASN A 788 -3.91 -23.08 5.63
C ASN A 788 -2.37 -23.20 5.68
N ARG A 789 -1.78 -23.33 6.87
CA ARG A 789 -0.34 -23.60 7.02
C ARG A 789 0.04 -24.98 6.49
N LEU A 790 -0.78 -26.01 6.71
CA LEU A 790 -0.61 -27.34 6.10
C LEU A 790 -0.74 -27.29 4.57
N ALA A 791 -1.72 -26.56 4.04
CA ALA A 791 -1.87 -26.35 2.60
C ALA A 791 -0.66 -25.61 1.98
N THR A 792 -0.03 -24.71 2.74
CA THR A 792 1.20 -24.04 2.32
C THR A 792 2.37 -25.02 2.20
N ILE A 793 2.51 -25.95 3.15
CA ILE A 793 3.51 -27.03 3.09
C ILE A 793 3.31 -27.84 1.80
N GLU A 794 2.08 -28.25 1.49
CA GLU A 794 1.77 -28.97 0.25
C GLU A 794 2.20 -28.18 -0.99
N ARG A 795 1.90 -26.88 -1.03
CA ARG A 795 2.29 -26.02 -2.16
C ARG A 795 3.81 -25.91 -2.30
N LEU A 796 4.54 -25.80 -1.20
CA LEU A 796 6.01 -25.81 -1.22
C LEU A 796 6.56 -27.14 -1.73
N LEU A 797 5.97 -28.28 -1.36
CA LEU A 797 6.37 -29.60 -1.88
C LEU A 797 6.17 -29.69 -3.41
N ARG A 798 5.02 -29.22 -3.91
CA ARG A 798 4.72 -29.17 -5.37
C ARG A 798 5.67 -28.23 -6.11
N TYR A 799 5.99 -27.07 -5.53
CA TYR A 799 6.96 -26.14 -6.11
C TYR A 799 8.36 -26.76 -6.15
N GLY A 800 8.82 -27.36 -5.05
CA GLY A 800 10.11 -28.05 -4.96
C GLY A 800 10.23 -29.21 -5.95
N GLU A 801 9.16 -29.99 -6.14
CA GLU A 801 9.11 -31.03 -7.19
C GLU A 801 9.43 -30.45 -8.56
N ARG A 802 8.77 -29.34 -8.92
CA ARG A 802 8.97 -28.68 -10.22
C ARG A 802 10.38 -28.13 -10.38
N VAL A 803 10.93 -27.47 -9.36
CA VAL A 803 12.17 -26.67 -9.52
C VAL A 803 13.45 -27.38 -9.09
N GLN A 804 13.38 -28.44 -8.29
CA GLN A 804 14.57 -29.16 -7.80
C GLN A 804 14.67 -30.61 -8.30
N LEU A 805 13.55 -31.23 -8.72
CA LEU A 805 13.54 -32.65 -9.11
C LEU A 805 13.18 -32.89 -10.58
N ARG A 806 12.54 -31.92 -11.25
CA ARG A 806 12.07 -32.04 -12.64
C ARG A 806 12.71 -31.02 -13.62
N ARG A 807 13.65 -30.20 -13.15
CA ARG A 807 14.32 -29.18 -13.97
C ARG A 807 15.46 -29.75 -14.79
#